data_AF-A0A6I2Z1G1-F1
#
_entry.id   AF-A0A6I2Z1G1-F1
#
_cell.length_a   1.000
_cell.length_b   1.000
_cell.length_c   1.000
_cell.angle_alpha   90.00
_cell.angle_beta   90.00
_cell.angle_gamma   90.00
#
_symmetry.space_group_name_H-M   'P 1'
#
loop_
_entity.id
_entity.type
_entity.pdbx_description
1 polymer ?
#
loop_
_entity_poly.entity_id
_entity_poly.type
_entity_poly.pdbx_seq_one_letter_code
_entity_poly.pdbx_strand_id
1 'polypeptide(L)'
;MRKIFLLAVCTLLILPSQWNSSSALANDSCLSLNATQYLEASSRLIPLDSNFTVEFDFYLSKDNKSYGEVISQGGQPNSFYIGINPDLGIRAGDTWANTGAKMPLQKWVHIALTRTSASVGTFYIDGKVFATINNYVLNNVGTATRLGAQYDTGASERITGCIDNLMIWKSVRTPNEVVQDSLVKSPITNANLIAFYGFDSVSSTGLIEDNAVPSNSLRSLNTPELFPVTDPSTKIILIRIEHGALSGASVADGNPSFYVNSWIDRVPDNFRSGFGWYSTAWPLTDTVIEGMQLGLSGSWVTPNNESEPDSIAQKVCANAAEWVVADTINNGSRGFDLMQTIEGSLGWWMGQKFKTLMPKFTIGPVQDCYSNQLQGPGWNFFGFALGEDPTPRNRTGLVQISNRMLIPPDGLTLEPDFSGAQVGYSWMSLPLPTFNHAYNNMAGENSWTMFINSKNFKGPLVFIAPQFFADGLVKNPVQKGLTLDVKGGRLGSLAAEWAAIPFYKYTDTAGTIYTKIPGLEFPVDANGNFAFSRNLTAYGSSAISDSFRSALASGGALPQSTNAAGIFSPLLNAQSPNIYQEGKILGTLSSLLAVKVFESRAAYGFSMGGDARLEKIPQYYKEVGGSRIVIKESEAPTALVNAKFGSLMQTSTHVYQEPSWWKQSPAASGDLTADLRDGSQVTYRWYKFVDQPSLQRFEMNAAEKAGIQGAMEKMQKEWNNFSMMKDPTVGSLASFDEGLMVTPPKGLEIGYVPIVVKQKAADKSAVDKALAAILLAGNNVESIMKAAADKAAADKAAAAKAAADKAAADKAAADKAAADKAAAAVKKFTITCVKGKIIKKVTAAKPTCPTGYKKK
;
A
#
# COMPACT_ATOMS: atom_id res chain seq x y z
N MET A 1 -82.53 -65.23 19.27
CA MET A 1 -82.39 -64.88 17.84
C MET A 1 -81.14 -64.03 17.65
N ARG A 2 -80.31 -64.38 16.66
CA ARG A 2 -78.93 -63.90 16.41
C ARG A 2 -78.73 -62.38 16.48
N LYS A 3 -77.56 -61.94 16.98
CA LYS A 3 -76.76 -60.76 16.55
C LYS A 3 -75.40 -60.81 17.28
N ILE A 4 -74.37 -61.35 16.62
CA ILE A 4 -73.21 -60.64 16.02
C ILE A 4 -72.28 -60.03 17.09
N PHE A 5 -71.12 -60.67 17.25
CA PHE A 5 -69.95 -60.21 17.99
C PHE A 5 -69.36 -58.95 17.35
N LEU A 6 -69.18 -57.87 18.13
CA LEU A 6 -68.18 -56.83 17.87
C LEU A 6 -67.22 -56.83 19.06
N LEU A 7 -66.01 -57.33 18.85
CA LEU A 7 -64.89 -57.21 19.77
C LEU A 7 -64.22 -55.86 19.48
N ALA A 8 -64.35 -54.90 20.41
CA ALA A 8 -63.62 -53.65 20.36
C ALA A 8 -62.16 -53.90 20.75
N VAL A 9 -61.27 -53.96 19.76
CA VAL A 9 -59.82 -53.94 19.97
C VAL A 9 -59.42 -52.49 20.26
N CYS A 10 -58.96 -52.24 21.49
CA CYS A 10 -58.30 -51.01 21.88
C CYS A 10 -57.08 -50.78 20.99
N THR A 11 -57.11 -49.72 20.19
CA THR A 11 -55.94 -49.20 19.47
C THR A 11 -54.96 -48.63 20.48
N LEU A 12 -53.91 -49.39 20.78
CA LEU A 12 -52.72 -48.87 21.46
C LEU A 12 -52.07 -47.87 20.50
N LEU A 13 -52.19 -46.58 20.79
CA LEU A 13 -51.44 -45.51 20.13
C LEU A 13 -49.95 -45.76 20.33
N ILE A 14 -49.28 -46.27 19.30
CA ILE A 14 -47.82 -46.23 19.20
C ILE A 14 -47.47 -44.75 19.07
N LEU A 15 -46.95 -44.17 20.16
CA LEU A 15 -46.28 -42.88 20.15
C LEU A 15 -45.21 -42.91 19.04
N PRO A 16 -45.09 -41.89 18.17
CA PRO A 16 -43.91 -41.78 17.34
C PRO A 16 -42.70 -41.72 18.27
N SER A 17 -41.78 -42.66 18.10
CA SER A 17 -40.48 -42.69 18.77
C SER A 17 -39.89 -41.28 18.73
N GLN A 18 -39.63 -40.73 19.91
CA GLN A 18 -38.98 -39.43 20.04
C GLN A 18 -37.66 -39.47 19.26
N TRP A 19 -37.50 -38.45 18.42
CA TRP A 19 -36.37 -38.28 17.53
C TRP A 19 -35.18 -37.83 18.36
N ASN A 20 -34.12 -38.64 18.43
CA ASN A 20 -32.82 -38.14 18.86
C ASN A 20 -32.11 -37.59 17.62
N SER A 21 -31.94 -36.27 17.54
CA SER A 21 -30.93 -35.63 16.70
C SER A 21 -29.55 -36.21 17.04
N SER A 22 -28.61 -36.25 16.08
CA SER A 22 -27.23 -36.67 16.35
C SER A 22 -26.71 -35.90 17.56
N SER A 23 -26.27 -36.66 18.57
CA SER A 23 -25.85 -36.12 19.85
C SER A 23 -24.34 -36.06 19.86
N ALA A 24 -23.80 -34.94 19.38
CA ALA A 24 -22.41 -34.56 19.57
C ALA A 24 -22.06 -34.58 21.06
N LEU A 25 -20.84 -34.98 21.38
CA LEU A 25 -20.36 -35.00 22.77
C LEU A 25 -20.03 -33.57 23.22
N ALA A 26 -20.06 -33.31 24.53
CA ALA A 26 -19.78 -31.97 25.09
C ALA A 26 -18.34 -31.46 24.86
N ASN A 27 -17.44 -32.30 24.34
CA ASN A 27 -16.03 -32.00 24.09
C ASN A 27 -15.66 -32.07 22.59
N ASP A 28 -16.66 -32.28 21.72
CA ASP A 28 -16.52 -32.48 20.28
C ASP A 28 -16.30 -31.14 19.57
N SER A 29 -15.48 -31.08 18.51
CA SER A 29 -15.21 -29.84 17.77
C SER A 29 -15.45 -29.98 16.27
N CYS A 30 -16.09 -28.98 15.67
CA CYS A 30 -16.28 -28.89 14.23
C CYS A 30 -15.35 -27.84 13.61
N LEU A 31 -15.05 -28.03 12.33
CA LEU A 31 -14.24 -27.10 11.56
C LEU A 31 -15.07 -25.97 10.96
N SER A 32 -14.63 -24.73 11.15
CA SER A 32 -15.22 -23.57 10.50
C SER A 32 -14.92 -23.50 8.99
N LEU A 33 -15.97 -23.31 8.21
CA LEU A 33 -15.91 -22.93 6.80
C LEU A 33 -16.46 -21.50 6.67
N ASN A 34 -15.79 -20.65 5.89
CA ASN A 34 -16.23 -19.27 5.67
C ASN A 34 -15.63 -18.70 4.36
N ALA A 35 -15.84 -17.40 4.10
CA ALA A 35 -15.36 -16.74 2.88
C ALA A 35 -13.83 -16.73 2.73
N THR A 36 -13.08 -16.78 3.83
CA THR A 36 -11.61 -16.71 3.87
C THR A 36 -10.94 -18.05 4.17
N GLN A 37 -11.69 -19.07 4.57
CA GLN A 37 -11.17 -20.36 5.00
C GLN A 37 -11.81 -21.51 4.23
N TYR A 38 -10.97 -22.26 3.52
CA TYR A 38 -11.30 -23.53 2.89
C TYR A 38 -10.10 -24.48 2.99
N LEU A 39 -10.36 -25.77 2.78
CA LEU A 39 -9.35 -26.82 2.82
C LEU A 39 -9.22 -27.48 1.46
N GLU A 40 -8.02 -27.93 1.13
CA GLU A 40 -7.73 -28.64 -0.10
C GLU A 40 -6.87 -29.87 0.20
N ALA A 41 -7.26 -31.02 -0.36
CA ALA A 41 -6.44 -32.24 -0.34
C ALA A 41 -5.30 -32.13 -1.36
N SER A 42 -4.23 -32.91 -1.19
CA SER A 42 -3.16 -32.99 -2.20
C SER A 42 -3.59 -33.69 -3.50
N SER A 43 -4.77 -34.31 -3.51
CA SER A 43 -5.26 -35.11 -4.63
C SER A 43 -6.80 -35.11 -4.68
N ARG A 44 -7.34 -35.80 -5.68
CA ARG A 44 -8.76 -36.11 -5.76
C ARG A 44 -9.05 -37.36 -4.93
N LEU A 45 -9.87 -37.21 -3.90
CA LEU A 45 -10.23 -38.28 -2.97
C LEU A 45 -11.47 -39.05 -3.42
N ILE A 46 -12.36 -38.44 -4.20
CA ILE A 46 -13.67 -39.01 -4.55
C ILE A 46 -13.55 -39.78 -5.88
N PRO A 47 -13.84 -41.09 -5.93
CA PRO A 47 -13.63 -41.89 -7.14
C PRO A 47 -14.85 -41.80 -8.09
N LEU A 48 -14.96 -40.67 -8.79
CA LEU A 48 -16.12 -40.27 -9.61
C LEU A 48 -16.43 -41.21 -10.79
N ASP A 49 -15.50 -42.08 -11.17
CA ASP A 49 -15.64 -43.11 -12.21
C ASP A 49 -16.10 -44.48 -11.67
N SER A 50 -16.30 -44.61 -10.35
CA SER A 50 -16.71 -45.86 -9.71
C SER A 50 -17.85 -45.66 -8.70
N ASN A 51 -18.09 -46.68 -7.86
CA ASN A 51 -18.96 -46.58 -6.70
C ASN A 51 -18.34 -45.62 -5.67
N PHE A 52 -19.15 -44.75 -5.07
CA PHE A 52 -18.70 -43.96 -3.92
C PHE A 52 -19.84 -43.57 -2.98
N THR A 53 -19.44 -43.17 -1.78
CA THR A 53 -20.28 -42.38 -0.86
C THR A 53 -19.47 -41.25 -0.27
N VAL A 54 -20.06 -40.05 -0.20
CA VAL A 54 -19.54 -38.90 0.55
C VAL A 54 -20.58 -38.54 1.58
N GLU A 55 -20.19 -38.47 2.85
CA GLU A 55 -21.09 -38.08 3.93
C GLU A 55 -20.38 -37.28 5.02
N PHE A 56 -21.11 -36.41 5.69
CA PHE A 56 -20.59 -35.50 6.71
C PHE A 56 -21.73 -34.90 7.54
N ASP A 57 -21.39 -34.43 8.73
CA ASP A 57 -22.24 -33.55 9.52
C ASP A 57 -21.98 -32.10 9.11
N PHE A 58 -23.06 -31.32 8.96
CA PHE A 58 -22.95 -29.91 8.61
C PHE A 58 -23.91 -29.02 9.40
N TYR A 59 -23.39 -27.87 9.82
CA TYR A 59 -24.15 -26.79 10.42
C TYR A 59 -24.02 -25.54 9.55
N LEU A 60 -25.09 -25.16 8.86
CA LEU A 60 -25.13 -23.90 8.12
C LEU A 60 -25.38 -22.75 9.11
N SER A 61 -24.40 -21.87 9.30
CA SER A 61 -24.50 -20.81 10.32
C SER A 61 -25.30 -19.59 9.84
N LYS A 62 -25.18 -19.25 8.56
CA LYS A 62 -25.83 -18.12 7.92
C LYS A 62 -26.23 -18.44 6.48
N ASP A 63 -27.38 -17.91 6.07
CA ASP A 63 -27.75 -17.82 4.66
C ASP A 63 -27.10 -16.58 4.03
N ASN A 64 -26.10 -16.80 3.17
CA ASN A 64 -25.39 -15.73 2.46
C ASN A 64 -26.09 -15.24 1.20
N LYS A 65 -27.26 -15.81 0.84
CA LYS A 65 -27.98 -15.50 -0.42
C LYS A 65 -27.10 -15.69 -1.66
N SER A 66 -26.18 -16.65 -1.60
CA SER A 66 -25.22 -16.96 -2.66
C SER A 66 -25.17 -18.46 -2.91
N TYR A 67 -24.54 -18.84 -4.01
CA TYR A 67 -24.08 -20.21 -4.18
C TYR A 67 -22.90 -20.49 -3.23
N GLY A 68 -22.82 -21.73 -2.74
CA GLY A 68 -21.74 -22.20 -1.87
C GLY A 68 -21.60 -23.72 -1.95
N GLU A 69 -20.38 -24.23 -1.82
CA GLU A 69 -20.08 -25.67 -1.87
C GLU A 69 -19.43 -26.11 -0.54
N VAL A 70 -19.99 -27.15 0.09
CA VAL A 70 -19.45 -27.75 1.31
C VAL A 70 -18.25 -28.63 0.97
N ILE A 71 -18.40 -29.47 -0.05
CA ILE A 71 -17.33 -30.29 -0.61
C ILE A 71 -17.43 -30.27 -2.13
N SER A 72 -16.28 -30.17 -2.79
CA SER A 72 -16.20 -30.14 -4.24
C SER A 72 -14.97 -30.86 -4.76
N GLN A 73 -15.06 -31.33 -6.00
CA GLN A 73 -13.94 -31.91 -6.72
C GLN A 73 -14.24 -31.88 -8.21
N GLY A 74 -13.26 -31.44 -9.00
CA GLY A 74 -13.25 -31.66 -10.43
C GLY A 74 -13.25 -30.40 -11.27
N GLY A 75 -13.90 -30.41 -12.43
CA GLY A 75 -13.91 -29.29 -13.38
C GLY A 75 -15.00 -29.47 -14.43
N GLN A 76 -15.29 -28.42 -15.19
CA GLN A 76 -16.38 -28.45 -16.19
C GLN A 76 -16.08 -29.39 -17.38
N PRO A 77 -17.10 -30.01 -18.01
CA PRO A 77 -18.52 -30.06 -17.62
C PRO A 77 -18.86 -31.30 -16.76
N ASN A 78 -19.86 -31.22 -15.89
CA ASN A 78 -20.31 -32.32 -15.00
C ASN A 78 -19.42 -32.51 -13.75
N SER A 79 -19.08 -31.40 -13.11
CA SER A 79 -18.27 -31.37 -11.90
C SER A 79 -19.03 -31.93 -10.70
N PHE A 80 -18.30 -32.51 -9.75
CA PHE A 80 -18.87 -32.97 -8.48
C PHE A 80 -18.82 -31.86 -7.42
N TYR A 81 -19.94 -31.67 -6.73
CA TYR A 81 -20.01 -30.90 -5.50
C TYR A 81 -21.25 -31.26 -4.70
N ILE A 82 -21.22 -31.02 -3.38
CA ILE A 82 -22.41 -30.95 -2.53
C ILE A 82 -22.46 -29.52 -1.98
N GLY A 83 -23.52 -28.78 -2.29
CA GLY A 83 -23.61 -27.36 -2.00
C GLY A 83 -25.03 -26.84 -1.92
N ILE A 84 -25.17 -25.52 -1.85
CA ILE A 84 -26.45 -24.81 -1.80
C ILE A 84 -26.56 -23.77 -2.92
N ASN A 85 -27.79 -23.40 -3.24
CA ASN A 85 -28.14 -22.22 -4.04
C ASN A 85 -28.62 -21.06 -3.12
N PRO A 86 -28.89 -19.85 -3.67
CA PRO A 86 -29.33 -18.69 -2.87
C PRO A 86 -30.62 -18.88 -2.05
N ASP A 87 -31.41 -19.91 -2.34
CA ASP A 87 -32.66 -20.25 -1.65
C ASP A 87 -32.50 -21.43 -0.66
N LEU A 88 -31.25 -21.76 -0.34
CA LEU A 88 -30.82 -22.91 0.48
C LEU A 88 -31.14 -24.28 -0.14
N GLY A 89 -31.50 -24.33 -1.42
CA GLY A 89 -31.72 -25.58 -2.15
C GLY A 89 -30.43 -26.36 -2.31
N ILE A 90 -30.42 -27.64 -1.91
CA ILE A 90 -29.23 -28.48 -1.97
C ILE A 90 -28.99 -28.93 -3.41
N ARG A 91 -27.74 -28.77 -3.86
CA ARG A 91 -27.23 -29.17 -5.16
C ARG A 91 -26.21 -30.29 -5.00
N ALA A 92 -26.21 -31.24 -5.92
CA ALA A 92 -25.33 -32.40 -5.91
C ALA A 92 -24.60 -32.55 -7.26
N GLY A 93 -23.76 -31.58 -7.65
CA GLY A 93 -23.07 -31.56 -8.95
C GLY A 93 -23.89 -30.93 -10.08
N ASP A 94 -23.23 -30.68 -11.22
CA ASP A 94 -23.84 -29.93 -12.34
C ASP A 94 -25.08 -30.64 -12.92
N THR A 95 -25.06 -31.97 -12.99
CA THR A 95 -26.19 -32.76 -13.52
C THR A 95 -27.31 -32.97 -12.51
N TRP A 96 -27.14 -32.52 -11.26
CA TRP A 96 -28.16 -32.58 -10.21
C TRP A 96 -28.22 -31.27 -9.41
N ALA A 97 -28.41 -30.18 -10.15
CA ALA A 97 -28.45 -28.81 -9.61
C ALA A 97 -29.64 -28.52 -8.68
N ASN A 98 -30.61 -29.43 -8.55
CA ASN A 98 -31.71 -29.32 -7.58
C ASN A 98 -32.14 -30.70 -7.10
N THR A 99 -31.82 -31.03 -5.84
CA THR A 99 -32.23 -32.29 -5.20
C THR A 99 -33.67 -32.25 -4.68
N GLY A 100 -34.30 -31.06 -4.62
CA GLY A 100 -35.57 -30.81 -3.94
C GLY A 100 -35.44 -30.60 -2.42
N ALA A 101 -34.27 -30.86 -1.83
CA ALA A 101 -34.02 -30.62 -0.41
C ALA A 101 -33.59 -29.18 -0.15
N LYS A 102 -33.85 -28.71 1.08
CA LYS A 102 -33.30 -27.45 1.60
C LYS A 102 -32.35 -27.72 2.76
N MET A 103 -31.22 -27.03 2.78
CA MET A 103 -30.27 -27.09 3.89
C MET A 103 -30.87 -26.37 5.11
N PRO A 104 -31.00 -27.04 6.27
CA PRO A 104 -31.47 -26.41 7.49
C PRO A 104 -30.51 -25.30 7.94
N LEU A 105 -31.06 -24.11 8.23
CA LEU A 105 -30.29 -23.02 8.81
C LEU A 105 -30.18 -23.22 10.33
N GLN A 106 -28.98 -23.01 10.88
CA GLN A 106 -28.70 -23.06 12.31
C GLN A 106 -29.07 -24.37 13.00
N LYS A 107 -28.98 -25.48 12.27
CA LYS A 107 -29.26 -26.82 12.77
C LYS A 107 -28.25 -27.80 12.18
N TRP A 108 -27.72 -28.68 13.01
CA TRP A 108 -26.91 -29.82 12.56
C TRP A 108 -27.74 -30.78 11.73
N VAL A 109 -27.19 -31.20 10.61
CA VAL A 109 -27.77 -32.20 9.71
C VAL A 109 -26.68 -33.15 9.24
N HIS A 110 -27.00 -34.44 9.16
CA HIS A 110 -26.13 -35.41 8.52
C HIS A 110 -26.51 -35.53 7.04
N ILE A 111 -25.55 -35.30 6.15
CA ILE A 111 -25.74 -35.34 4.70
C ILE A 111 -24.94 -36.52 4.14
N ALA A 112 -25.57 -37.32 3.29
CA ALA A 112 -24.85 -38.32 2.49
C ALA A 112 -25.28 -38.29 1.02
N LEU A 113 -24.33 -38.58 0.13
CA LEU A 113 -24.55 -38.75 -1.30
C LEU A 113 -23.81 -39.99 -1.77
N THR A 114 -24.56 -40.94 -2.33
CA THR A 114 -24.02 -42.15 -2.92
C THR A 114 -24.12 -42.09 -4.43
N ARG A 115 -23.19 -42.76 -5.11
CA ARG A 115 -23.27 -43.02 -6.55
C ARG A 115 -22.86 -44.45 -6.85
N THR A 116 -23.66 -45.13 -7.66
CA THR A 116 -23.30 -46.45 -8.23
C THR A 116 -22.52 -46.29 -9.54
N SER A 117 -21.75 -47.31 -9.93
CA SER A 117 -21.07 -47.39 -11.23
C SER A 117 -22.04 -47.38 -12.42
N ALA A 118 -23.33 -47.66 -12.19
CA ALA A 118 -24.41 -47.51 -13.16
C ALA A 118 -24.95 -46.07 -13.25
N SER A 119 -24.25 -45.09 -12.65
CA SER A 119 -24.67 -43.67 -12.60
C SER A 119 -26.04 -43.47 -11.95
N VAL A 120 -26.34 -44.19 -10.87
CA VAL A 120 -27.50 -43.91 -10.01
C VAL A 120 -27.01 -43.15 -8.79
N GLY A 121 -27.55 -41.95 -8.57
CA GLY A 121 -27.23 -41.11 -7.41
C GLY A 121 -28.35 -41.16 -6.38
N THR A 122 -28.03 -41.35 -5.10
CA THR A 122 -28.99 -41.31 -4.00
C THR A 122 -28.52 -40.33 -2.93
N PHE A 123 -29.39 -39.38 -2.58
CA PHE A 123 -29.12 -38.32 -1.62
C PHE A 123 -29.89 -38.55 -0.32
N TYR A 124 -29.23 -38.34 0.82
CA TYR A 124 -29.74 -38.63 2.16
C TYR A 124 -29.68 -37.41 3.07
N ILE A 125 -30.65 -37.31 3.97
CA ILE A 125 -30.68 -36.35 5.08
C ILE A 125 -31.01 -37.11 6.36
N ASP A 126 -30.18 -36.97 7.39
CA ASP A 126 -30.31 -37.63 8.69
C ASP A 126 -30.55 -39.15 8.54
N GLY A 127 -29.78 -39.77 7.64
CA GLY A 127 -29.84 -41.21 7.35
C GLY A 127 -31.03 -41.70 6.53
N LYS A 128 -31.94 -40.81 6.10
CA LYS A 128 -33.10 -41.16 5.26
C LYS A 128 -32.85 -40.79 3.82
N VAL A 129 -33.22 -41.68 2.89
CA VAL A 129 -33.24 -41.36 1.46
C VAL A 129 -34.20 -40.20 1.22
N PHE A 130 -33.69 -39.09 0.70
CA PHE A 130 -34.47 -37.92 0.34
C PHE A 130 -34.83 -37.92 -1.14
N ALA A 131 -33.83 -38.17 -2.01
CA ALA A 131 -34.03 -38.18 -3.45
C ALA A 131 -33.11 -39.17 -4.16
N THR A 132 -33.49 -39.58 -5.37
CA THR A 132 -32.70 -40.43 -6.25
C THR A 132 -32.77 -39.91 -7.67
N ILE A 133 -31.66 -39.98 -8.40
CA ILE A 133 -31.58 -39.64 -9.82
C ILE A 133 -30.93 -40.77 -10.61
N ASN A 134 -31.47 -41.04 -11.80
CA ASN A 134 -30.84 -41.91 -12.79
C ASN A 134 -30.00 -41.05 -13.74
N ASN A 135 -28.93 -41.63 -14.32
CA ASN A 135 -27.98 -40.91 -15.18
C ASN A 135 -27.26 -39.76 -14.44
N TYR A 136 -26.84 -40.02 -13.20
CA TYR A 136 -25.97 -39.13 -12.44
C TYR A 136 -24.55 -39.15 -13.01
N VAL A 137 -24.34 -38.37 -14.06
CA VAL A 137 -23.09 -38.29 -14.81
C VAL A 137 -22.17 -37.26 -14.15
N LEU A 138 -20.97 -37.69 -13.81
CA LEU A 138 -19.91 -36.85 -13.27
C LEU A 138 -18.63 -37.12 -14.05
N ASN A 139 -17.81 -36.10 -14.25
CA ASN A 139 -16.50 -36.28 -14.84
C ASN A 139 -15.43 -36.50 -13.76
N ASN A 140 -14.29 -37.06 -14.15
CA ASN A 140 -13.13 -37.26 -13.28
C ASN A 140 -11.94 -36.43 -13.80
N VAL A 141 -12.16 -35.14 -14.11
CA VAL A 141 -11.12 -34.16 -14.52
C VAL A 141 -11.14 -32.96 -13.59
N GLY A 142 -10.10 -32.11 -13.59
CA GLY A 142 -10.08 -30.87 -12.81
C GLY A 142 -9.34 -30.95 -11.48
N THR A 143 -9.75 -30.16 -10.50
CA THR A 143 -8.97 -29.85 -9.28
C THR A 143 -9.07 -30.92 -8.18
N ALA A 144 -8.24 -30.78 -7.15
CA ALA A 144 -8.25 -31.60 -5.95
C ALA A 144 -9.55 -31.45 -5.14
N THR A 145 -9.78 -32.36 -4.18
CA THR A 145 -10.94 -32.26 -3.29
C THR A 145 -10.81 -31.03 -2.40
N ARG A 146 -11.86 -30.21 -2.35
CA ARG A 146 -11.93 -29.03 -1.47
C ARG A 146 -13.09 -29.11 -0.51
N LEU A 147 -12.92 -28.53 0.68
CA LEU A 147 -13.98 -28.28 1.65
C LEU A 147 -14.21 -26.78 1.83
N GLY A 148 -15.44 -26.32 1.71
CA GLY A 148 -15.83 -24.91 1.86
C GLY A 148 -15.61 -24.02 0.63
N ALA A 149 -15.37 -24.64 -0.52
CA ALA A 149 -14.94 -23.95 -1.74
C ALA A 149 -15.43 -24.63 -3.01
N GLN A 150 -15.68 -23.84 -4.03
CA GLN A 150 -15.80 -24.33 -5.40
C GLN A 150 -14.51 -24.95 -5.93
N TYR A 151 -14.64 -25.95 -6.80
CA TYR A 151 -13.55 -26.63 -7.49
C TYR A 151 -12.78 -25.73 -8.49
N ASP A 152 -13.38 -24.66 -9.01
CA ASP A 152 -12.73 -23.77 -10.00
C ASP A 152 -11.49 -23.06 -9.46
N THR A 153 -10.57 -22.64 -10.33
CA THR A 153 -9.29 -21.99 -9.95
C THR A 153 -9.49 -20.77 -9.04
N GLY A 154 -10.59 -20.03 -9.21
CA GLY A 154 -10.93 -18.87 -8.37
C GLY A 154 -11.63 -19.22 -7.05
N ALA A 155 -12.13 -20.46 -6.90
CA ALA A 155 -12.85 -20.92 -5.72
C ALA A 155 -13.95 -19.94 -5.25
N SER A 156 -14.72 -19.40 -6.19
CA SER A 156 -15.61 -18.26 -5.99
C SER A 156 -16.83 -18.56 -5.12
N GLU A 157 -17.37 -19.77 -5.18
CA GLU A 157 -18.48 -20.16 -4.31
C GLU A 157 -17.94 -20.61 -2.94
N ARG A 158 -18.31 -19.89 -1.89
CA ARG A 158 -17.92 -20.10 -0.49
C ARG A 158 -19.13 -20.38 0.35
N ILE A 159 -18.99 -21.22 1.37
CA ILE A 159 -20.05 -21.49 2.33
C ILE A 159 -19.62 -21.12 3.74
N THR A 160 -20.57 -20.65 4.56
CA THR A 160 -20.33 -20.27 5.94
C THR A 160 -21.06 -21.23 6.87
N GLY A 161 -20.30 -21.98 7.66
CA GLY A 161 -20.84 -23.02 8.52
C GLY A 161 -19.77 -23.79 9.27
N CYS A 162 -20.17 -24.91 9.87
CA CYS A 162 -19.27 -25.84 10.52
C CYS A 162 -19.44 -27.24 9.89
N ILE A 163 -18.34 -27.91 9.58
CA ILE A 163 -18.35 -29.29 9.09
C ILE A 163 -17.72 -30.20 10.13
N ASP A 164 -18.28 -31.41 10.25
CA ASP A 164 -17.76 -32.46 11.11
C ASP A 164 -17.92 -33.85 10.46
N ASN A 165 -17.22 -34.87 10.97
CA ASN A 165 -17.33 -36.28 10.61
C ASN A 165 -17.37 -36.56 9.10
N LEU A 166 -16.47 -35.95 8.33
CA LEU A 166 -16.40 -36.18 6.89
C LEU A 166 -15.85 -37.59 6.59
N MET A 167 -16.65 -38.40 5.93
CA MET A 167 -16.32 -39.75 5.48
C MET A 167 -16.43 -39.85 3.96
N ILE A 168 -15.40 -40.44 3.33
CA ILE A 168 -15.38 -40.72 1.89
C ILE A 168 -15.16 -42.22 1.69
N TRP A 169 -16.07 -42.89 0.99
CA TRP A 169 -16.07 -44.34 0.78
C TRP A 169 -15.93 -44.68 -0.71
N LYS A 170 -15.26 -45.79 -1.02
CA LYS A 170 -15.29 -46.42 -2.38
C LYS A 170 -16.44 -47.42 -2.56
N SER A 171 -17.36 -47.49 -1.59
CA SER A 171 -18.57 -48.33 -1.62
C SER A 171 -19.82 -47.47 -1.57
N VAL A 172 -20.96 -48.01 -2.02
CA VAL A 172 -22.28 -47.41 -1.89
C VAL A 172 -22.85 -47.80 -0.53
N ARG A 173 -22.99 -46.84 0.39
CA ARG A 173 -23.58 -47.08 1.71
C ARG A 173 -25.09 -47.31 1.59
N THR A 174 -25.61 -48.29 2.34
CA THR A 174 -27.05 -48.53 2.50
C THR A 174 -27.67 -47.49 3.45
N PRO A 175 -29.00 -47.29 3.44
CA PRO A 175 -29.64 -46.38 4.39
C PRO A 175 -29.31 -46.67 5.85
N ASN A 176 -29.24 -47.95 6.24
CA ASN A 176 -28.87 -48.33 7.61
C ASN A 176 -27.42 -47.99 7.93
N GLU A 177 -26.51 -48.14 6.96
CA GLU A 177 -25.11 -47.78 7.13
C GLU A 177 -24.93 -46.28 7.30
N VAL A 178 -25.58 -45.45 6.47
CA VAL A 178 -25.56 -43.98 6.63
C VAL A 178 -26.09 -43.56 8.02
N VAL A 179 -27.11 -44.26 8.54
CA VAL A 179 -27.58 -44.03 9.92
C VAL A 179 -26.54 -44.44 10.97
N GLN A 180 -25.77 -45.50 10.75
CA GLN A 180 -24.71 -45.87 11.69
C GLN A 180 -23.53 -44.90 11.63
N ASP A 181 -23.18 -44.46 10.42
CA ASP A 181 -22.07 -43.54 10.17
C ASP A 181 -22.33 -42.18 10.82
N SER A 182 -23.58 -41.69 10.81
CA SER A 182 -23.99 -40.46 11.51
C SER A 182 -23.98 -40.53 13.04
N LEU A 183 -23.74 -41.72 13.61
CA LEU A 183 -23.64 -41.96 15.06
C LEU A 183 -22.20 -42.23 15.50
N VAL A 184 -21.24 -42.20 14.59
CA VAL A 184 -19.82 -42.38 14.89
C VAL A 184 -19.32 -41.24 15.77
N LYS A 185 -18.55 -41.57 16.80
CA LYS A 185 -17.98 -40.62 17.79
C LYS A 185 -16.47 -40.74 17.93
N SER A 186 -15.83 -41.53 17.07
CA SER A 186 -14.41 -41.85 17.14
C SER A 186 -13.93 -42.35 15.78
N PRO A 187 -12.64 -42.16 15.44
CA PRO A 187 -12.03 -42.74 14.25
C PRO A 187 -12.39 -44.20 13.98
N ILE A 188 -12.92 -44.44 12.77
CA ILE A 188 -13.20 -45.78 12.26
C ILE A 188 -12.17 -46.16 11.18
N THR A 189 -11.82 -47.45 11.13
CA THR A 189 -10.96 -48.00 10.07
C THR A 189 -11.75 -49.06 9.30
N ASN A 190 -11.78 -48.94 7.97
CA ASN A 190 -12.48 -49.88 7.10
C ASN A 190 -11.77 -49.94 5.74
N ALA A 191 -11.65 -51.14 5.16
CA ALA A 191 -10.99 -51.32 3.87
C ALA A 191 -11.67 -50.58 2.69
N ASN A 192 -12.93 -50.18 2.86
CA ASN A 192 -13.73 -49.40 1.91
C ASN A 192 -13.74 -47.87 2.20
N LEU A 193 -13.14 -47.43 3.29
CA LEU A 193 -13.00 -46.01 3.64
C LEU A 193 -11.75 -45.45 2.95
N ILE A 194 -11.92 -44.35 2.23
CA ILE A 194 -10.84 -43.60 1.58
C ILE A 194 -10.24 -42.59 2.55
N ALA A 195 -11.10 -41.85 3.27
CA ALA A 195 -10.70 -40.84 4.24
C ALA A 195 -11.75 -40.64 5.33
N PHE A 196 -11.29 -40.31 6.54
CA PHE A 196 -12.12 -39.86 7.65
C PHE A 196 -11.52 -38.64 8.35
N TYR A 197 -12.29 -37.56 8.45
CA TYR A 197 -11.89 -36.34 9.16
C TYR A 197 -12.90 -36.04 10.26
N GLY A 198 -12.46 -36.12 11.51
CA GLY A 198 -13.28 -35.79 12.69
C GLY A 198 -13.09 -34.35 13.19
N PHE A 199 -12.21 -33.55 12.58
CA PHE A 199 -12.03 -32.12 12.89
C PHE A 199 -11.82 -31.73 14.36
N ASP A 200 -11.41 -32.67 15.22
CA ASP A 200 -11.13 -32.43 16.64
C ASP A 200 -9.82 -31.71 16.95
N SER A 201 -8.88 -31.73 15.99
CA SER A 201 -7.55 -31.15 16.20
C SER A 201 -6.89 -30.73 14.89
N VAL A 202 -5.91 -29.83 15.00
CA VAL A 202 -5.01 -29.43 13.92
C VAL A 202 -3.61 -29.88 14.30
N SER A 203 -2.89 -30.52 13.37
CA SER A 203 -1.52 -30.95 13.63
C SER A 203 -0.58 -29.76 13.85
N SER A 204 0.61 -30.00 14.40
CA SER A 204 1.62 -28.95 14.61
C SER A 204 2.08 -28.27 13.31
N THR A 205 1.84 -28.90 12.16
CA THR A 205 2.14 -28.35 10.82
C THR A 205 0.94 -27.65 10.18
N GLY A 206 -0.19 -27.50 10.90
CA GLY A 206 -1.38 -26.82 10.42
C GLY A 206 -2.26 -27.67 9.49
N LEU A 207 -2.10 -29.00 9.49
CA LEU A 207 -2.90 -29.90 8.66
C LEU A 207 -4.05 -30.51 9.46
N ILE A 208 -5.18 -30.78 8.80
CA ILE A 208 -6.20 -31.69 9.33
C ILE A 208 -5.84 -33.09 8.84
N GLU A 209 -5.48 -33.97 9.78
CA GLU A 209 -5.06 -35.33 9.45
C GLU A 209 -6.26 -36.20 9.09
N ASP A 210 -6.07 -37.07 8.10
CA ASP A 210 -6.99 -38.16 7.80
C ASP A 210 -6.77 -39.27 8.85
N ASN A 211 -7.80 -39.51 9.65
CA ASN A 211 -7.81 -40.50 10.72
C ASN A 211 -7.85 -41.95 10.22
N ALA A 212 -8.08 -42.17 8.91
CA ALA A 212 -8.05 -43.48 8.27
C ALA A 212 -6.71 -43.75 7.56
N VAL A 213 -6.17 -42.78 6.80
CA VAL A 213 -4.90 -42.90 6.06
C VAL A 213 -4.13 -41.56 6.09
N PRO A 214 -3.03 -41.41 6.85
CA PRO A 214 -2.35 -40.12 7.05
C PRO A 214 -1.90 -39.37 5.78
N SER A 215 -1.78 -40.06 4.64
CA SER A 215 -1.35 -39.47 3.36
C SER A 215 -2.41 -38.59 2.67
N ASN A 216 -3.66 -38.52 3.15
CA ASN A 216 -4.72 -37.72 2.55
C ASN A 216 -5.00 -36.40 3.28
N SER A 217 -4.12 -35.97 4.19
CA SER A 217 -4.32 -34.77 5.02
C SER A 217 -4.77 -33.53 4.23
N LEU A 218 -5.67 -32.74 4.84
CA LEU A 218 -6.21 -31.53 4.24
C LEU A 218 -5.38 -30.30 4.66
N ARG A 219 -5.03 -29.48 3.67
CA ARG A 219 -4.30 -28.23 3.87
C ARG A 219 -5.24 -27.05 3.86
N SER A 220 -5.11 -26.16 4.84
CA SER A 220 -5.88 -24.93 4.93
C SER A 220 -5.16 -23.73 4.29
N LEU A 221 -5.93 -22.71 3.90
CA LEU A 221 -5.37 -21.41 3.52
C LEU A 221 -4.91 -20.58 4.73
N ASN A 222 -5.70 -20.59 5.81
CA ASN A 222 -5.41 -19.94 7.08
C ASN A 222 -5.33 -20.98 8.20
N THR A 223 -5.00 -20.57 9.42
CA THR A 223 -5.03 -21.50 10.57
C THR A 223 -6.48 -21.99 10.77
N PRO A 224 -6.77 -23.31 10.74
CA PRO A 224 -8.12 -23.81 10.91
C PRO A 224 -8.69 -23.44 12.29
N GLU A 225 -9.91 -22.91 12.31
CA GLU A 225 -10.63 -22.63 13.55
C GLU A 225 -11.59 -23.79 13.85
N LEU A 226 -11.49 -24.33 15.06
CA LEU A 226 -12.35 -25.39 15.57
C LEU A 226 -13.30 -24.83 16.61
N PHE A 227 -14.58 -25.22 16.54
CA PHE A 227 -15.64 -24.74 17.42
C PHE A 227 -16.32 -25.91 18.15
N PRO A 228 -16.68 -25.78 19.44
CA PRO A 228 -17.44 -26.80 20.13
C PRO A 228 -18.78 -27.08 19.44
N VAL A 229 -19.08 -28.35 19.17
CA VAL A 229 -20.30 -28.76 18.46
C VAL A 229 -21.59 -28.41 19.23
N THR A 230 -21.50 -28.19 20.54
CA THR A 230 -22.61 -27.77 21.41
C THR A 230 -23.04 -26.32 21.25
N ASP A 231 -22.19 -25.45 20.69
CA ASP A 231 -22.53 -24.07 20.33
C ASP A 231 -21.89 -23.72 18.98
N PRO A 232 -22.40 -24.29 17.88
CA PRO A 232 -21.93 -24.02 16.52
C PRO A 232 -22.45 -22.67 16.02
N SER A 233 -23.22 -21.93 16.85
CA SER A 233 -23.66 -20.60 16.50
C SER A 233 -22.43 -19.73 16.42
N THR A 234 -22.15 -19.20 15.23
CA THR A 234 -21.08 -18.23 14.97
C THR A 234 -21.40 -16.92 15.69
N LYS A 235 -21.45 -16.91 17.02
CA LYS A 235 -21.41 -15.65 17.77
C LYS A 235 -19.99 -15.14 17.85
N ILE A 236 -19.02 -16.06 17.84
CA ILE A 236 -17.62 -15.73 17.61
C ILE A 236 -17.38 -15.67 16.11
N ILE A 237 -17.12 -14.47 15.62
CA ILE A 237 -16.86 -14.21 14.20
C ILE A 237 -15.58 -13.41 14.12
N LEU A 238 -14.51 -14.01 13.62
CA LEU A 238 -13.30 -13.30 13.19
C LEU A 238 -13.36 -13.08 11.68
N ILE A 239 -13.42 -11.84 11.24
CA ILE A 239 -13.42 -11.47 9.83
C ILE A 239 -12.25 -10.54 9.55
N ARG A 240 -11.49 -10.82 8.49
CA ARG A 240 -10.60 -9.85 7.86
C ARG A 240 -11.43 -8.96 6.95
N ILE A 241 -11.38 -7.66 7.18
CA ILE A 241 -11.99 -6.64 6.34
C ILE A 241 -10.86 -5.95 5.58
N GLU A 242 -10.98 -5.88 4.26
CA GLU A 242 -9.89 -5.47 3.36
C GLU A 242 -9.57 -3.97 3.40
N HIS A 243 -10.51 -3.14 3.85
CA HIS A 243 -10.39 -1.68 3.82
C HIS A 243 -11.15 -1.01 4.96
N GLY A 244 -10.83 0.27 5.21
CA GLY A 244 -11.53 1.09 6.20
C GLY A 244 -11.06 0.89 7.64
N ALA A 245 -9.86 0.34 7.87
CA ALA A 245 -9.26 0.34 9.20
C ALA A 245 -9.14 1.77 9.78
N LEU A 246 -8.81 2.72 8.90
CA LEU A 246 -8.77 4.16 9.15
C LEU A 246 -9.56 4.85 8.03
N SER A 247 -10.64 5.56 8.36
CA SER A 247 -11.49 6.29 7.40
C SER A 247 -11.71 7.73 7.86
N GLY A 248 -11.82 8.64 6.90
CA GLY A 248 -12.24 10.02 7.15
C GLY A 248 -13.77 10.20 7.24
N ALA A 249 -14.56 9.18 6.88
CA ALA A 249 -16.01 9.24 6.84
C ALA A 249 -16.66 8.75 8.14
N SER A 250 -17.63 9.51 8.65
CA SER A 250 -18.43 9.13 9.83
C SER A 250 -19.54 8.11 9.54
N VAL A 251 -19.74 7.74 8.27
CA VAL A 251 -20.71 6.73 7.82
C VAL A 251 -20.00 5.44 7.46
N ALA A 252 -20.59 4.29 7.80
CA ALA A 252 -19.98 2.97 7.59
C ALA A 252 -19.76 2.63 6.10
N ASP A 253 -20.54 3.24 5.20
CA ASP A 253 -20.56 2.94 3.76
C ASP A 253 -19.84 4.01 2.91
N GLY A 254 -19.23 5.02 3.55
CA GLY A 254 -18.57 6.13 2.88
C GLY A 254 -17.09 5.85 2.60
N ASN A 255 -16.67 6.16 1.37
CA ASN A 255 -15.31 6.09 0.81
C ASN A 255 -14.22 5.74 1.86
N PRO A 256 -13.58 4.54 1.79
CA PRO A 256 -12.70 4.03 2.83
C PRO A 256 -11.41 4.85 3.02
N SER A 257 -11.20 5.88 2.20
CA SER A 257 -9.98 6.66 2.15
C SER A 257 -9.90 7.70 3.26
N PHE A 258 -8.85 7.60 4.06
CA PHE A 258 -8.40 8.63 4.98
C PHE A 258 -7.26 9.42 4.33
N TYR A 259 -7.28 10.75 4.41
CA TYR A 259 -6.20 11.58 3.88
C TYR A 259 -5.51 12.31 5.02
N VAL A 260 -4.18 12.15 5.12
CA VAL A 260 -3.34 12.98 5.99
C VAL A 260 -2.82 14.13 5.14
N ASN A 261 -3.49 15.28 5.23
CA ASN A 261 -3.22 16.42 4.37
C ASN A 261 -2.75 17.65 5.16
N SER A 262 -2.02 18.52 4.45
CA SER A 262 -1.68 19.86 4.89
C SER A 262 -1.95 20.84 3.76
N TRP A 263 -2.91 21.74 3.96
CA TRP A 263 -3.18 22.82 3.01
C TRP A 263 -1.99 23.78 2.94
N ILE A 264 -1.82 24.38 1.77
CA ILE A 264 -0.73 25.33 1.55
C ILE A 264 -1.27 26.74 1.41
N ASP A 265 -0.45 27.73 1.78
CA ASP A 265 -0.75 29.12 1.44
C ASP A 265 -0.78 29.30 -0.10
N ARG A 266 -1.60 30.23 -0.59
CA ARG A 266 -1.76 30.48 -2.03
C ARG A 266 -0.39 30.75 -2.69
N VAL A 267 -0.09 30.01 -3.73
CA VAL A 267 1.10 30.22 -4.57
C VAL A 267 0.86 31.41 -5.50
N PRO A 268 1.72 32.45 -5.51
CA PRO A 268 1.57 33.56 -6.45
C PRO A 268 1.76 33.11 -7.91
N ASP A 269 1.12 33.80 -8.84
CA ASP A 269 0.98 33.31 -10.23
C ASP A 269 2.31 33.21 -10.98
N ASN A 270 3.33 33.98 -10.59
CA ASN A 270 4.67 33.92 -11.15
C ASN A 270 5.51 32.74 -10.65
N PHE A 271 5.01 31.90 -9.73
CA PHE A 271 5.70 30.70 -9.19
C PHE A 271 5.01 29.38 -9.54
N ARG A 272 4.36 29.32 -10.72
CA ARG A 272 3.56 28.16 -11.18
C ARG A 272 4.25 27.31 -12.25
N SER A 273 5.54 27.50 -12.46
CA SER A 273 6.34 26.74 -13.44
C SER A 273 6.96 25.47 -12.86
N GLY A 274 6.76 25.18 -11.57
CA GLY A 274 7.16 23.92 -10.98
C GLY A 274 6.91 23.84 -9.49
N PHE A 275 6.98 22.62 -8.96
CA PHE A 275 6.76 22.32 -7.54
C PHE A 275 7.69 21.18 -7.10
N GLY A 276 8.19 21.23 -5.86
CA GLY A 276 8.96 20.14 -5.28
C GLY A 276 8.91 20.09 -3.76
N TRP A 277 9.10 18.91 -3.20
CA TRP A 277 9.07 18.65 -1.77
C TRP A 277 9.86 17.38 -1.44
N TYR A 278 10.06 17.14 -0.14
CA TYR A 278 10.59 15.88 0.37
C TYR A 278 9.46 14.99 0.87
N SER A 279 9.56 13.69 0.63
CA SER A 279 8.68 12.66 1.18
C SER A 279 9.50 11.69 2.00
N THR A 280 9.09 11.44 3.24
CA THR A 280 9.80 10.53 4.16
C THR A 280 9.56 9.08 3.76
N ALA A 281 10.62 8.27 3.73
CA ALA A 281 10.61 6.86 3.37
C ALA A 281 11.02 6.00 4.58
N TRP A 282 10.21 4.99 4.89
CA TRP A 282 10.49 3.98 5.91
C TRP A 282 9.53 2.80 5.71
N PRO A 283 9.82 1.61 6.26
CA PRO A 283 8.84 0.53 6.30
C PRO A 283 7.81 0.84 7.39
N LEU A 284 6.58 1.13 6.98
CA LEU A 284 5.49 1.48 7.89
C LEU A 284 5.05 0.29 8.75
N THR A 285 5.27 -0.92 8.27
CA THR A 285 4.88 -2.18 8.89
C THR A 285 6.06 -3.14 8.96
N ASP A 286 5.98 -4.11 9.87
CA ASP A 286 6.96 -5.18 10.04
C ASP A 286 6.84 -6.30 8.98
N THR A 287 5.71 -6.33 8.27
CA THR A 287 5.34 -7.35 7.28
C THR A 287 4.73 -6.70 6.04
N VAL A 288 4.87 -7.37 4.90
CA VAL A 288 4.20 -7.00 3.65
C VAL A 288 2.74 -7.43 3.75
N ILE A 289 1.82 -6.47 3.64
CA ILE A 289 0.39 -6.68 3.81
C ILE A 289 -0.30 -6.72 2.44
N GLU A 290 -1.03 -7.81 2.19
CA GLU A 290 -1.81 -7.97 0.96
C GLU A 290 -3.00 -7.01 0.93
N GLY A 291 -3.31 -6.47 -0.25
CA GLY A 291 -4.43 -5.56 -0.47
C GLY A 291 -4.22 -4.14 0.06
N MET A 292 -3.11 -3.86 0.75
CA MET A 292 -2.86 -2.54 1.32
C MET A 292 -2.62 -1.47 0.24
N GLN A 293 -3.31 -0.34 0.37
CA GLN A 293 -3.09 0.90 -0.38
C GLN A 293 -2.86 2.06 0.59
N LEU A 294 -1.64 2.57 0.58
CA LEU A 294 -1.21 3.69 1.39
C LEU A 294 -0.13 4.47 0.63
N GLY A 295 -0.50 5.65 0.13
CA GLY A 295 0.41 6.68 -0.35
C GLY A 295 1.01 7.47 0.81
N LEU A 296 2.27 7.84 0.66
CA LEU A 296 2.98 8.80 1.49
C LEU A 296 2.90 10.18 0.82
N SER A 297 3.58 11.17 1.40
CA SER A 297 3.37 12.57 1.02
C SER A 297 3.67 12.81 -0.46
N GLY A 298 2.63 13.22 -1.17
CA GLY A 298 2.60 13.64 -2.56
C GLY A 298 1.64 14.82 -2.73
N SER A 299 1.24 15.08 -3.96
CA SER A 299 0.27 16.10 -4.31
C SER A 299 -0.30 15.87 -5.71
N TRP A 300 -1.37 16.58 -6.03
CA TRP A 300 -1.90 16.76 -7.38
C TRP A 300 -1.43 18.11 -7.93
N VAL A 301 -0.59 18.10 -8.96
CA VAL A 301 -0.32 19.32 -9.75
C VAL A 301 -1.32 19.37 -10.89
N THR A 302 -2.29 20.28 -10.79
CA THR A 302 -3.35 20.48 -11.79
C THR A 302 -3.07 21.74 -12.63
N PRO A 303 -3.66 21.90 -13.83
CA PRO A 303 -3.51 23.14 -14.57
C PRO A 303 -4.18 24.31 -13.85
N ASN A 304 -3.52 25.46 -13.80
CA ASN A 304 -4.06 26.64 -13.14
C ASN A 304 -5.18 27.31 -13.94
N ASN A 305 -6.41 26.94 -13.60
CA ASN A 305 -7.64 27.49 -14.18
C ASN A 305 -8.49 28.24 -13.15
N GLU A 306 -7.88 28.78 -12.07
CA GLU A 306 -8.58 29.47 -10.98
C GLU A 306 -9.41 30.69 -11.43
N SER A 307 -9.10 31.26 -12.59
CA SER A 307 -9.83 32.38 -13.18
C SER A 307 -10.97 31.97 -14.12
N GLU A 308 -11.08 30.69 -14.46
CA GLU A 308 -12.10 30.20 -15.38
C GLU A 308 -13.42 29.98 -14.65
N PRO A 309 -14.59 30.22 -15.29
CA PRO A 309 -15.88 30.06 -14.63
C PRO A 309 -16.25 28.59 -14.44
N ASP A 310 -17.00 28.28 -13.38
CA ASP A 310 -17.49 26.93 -13.05
C ASP A 310 -18.25 26.26 -14.20
N SER A 311 -18.92 27.04 -15.06
CA SER A 311 -19.63 26.54 -16.24
C SER A 311 -18.73 25.89 -17.29
N ILE A 312 -17.43 26.21 -17.28
CA ILE A 312 -16.41 25.54 -18.09
C ILE A 312 -15.92 24.29 -17.36
N ALA A 313 -15.68 24.36 -16.05
CA ALA A 313 -15.29 23.20 -15.24
C ALA A 313 -16.28 22.03 -15.37
N GLN A 314 -17.59 22.32 -15.40
CA GLN A 314 -18.63 21.29 -15.60
C GLN A 314 -18.58 20.61 -16.98
N LYS A 315 -17.91 21.22 -17.97
CA LYS A 315 -17.86 20.75 -19.36
C LYS A 315 -16.54 20.06 -19.71
N VAL A 316 -15.45 20.32 -18.98
CA VAL A 316 -14.13 19.75 -19.36
C VAL A 316 -14.08 18.23 -19.30
N CYS A 317 -14.88 17.60 -18.43
CA CYS A 317 -15.01 16.14 -18.31
C CYS A 317 -16.37 15.58 -18.75
N ALA A 318 -17.17 16.33 -19.53
CA ALA A 318 -18.51 15.89 -19.92
C ALA A 318 -18.55 14.58 -20.75
N ASN A 319 -17.43 14.22 -21.40
CA ASN A 319 -17.29 13.00 -22.21
C ASN A 319 -16.51 11.88 -21.49
N ALA A 320 -16.27 12.02 -20.18
CA ALA A 320 -15.49 11.06 -19.38
C ALA A 320 -16.35 9.87 -18.91
N ALA A 321 -15.74 8.95 -18.16
CA ALA A 321 -16.46 7.84 -17.53
C ALA A 321 -17.54 8.34 -16.57
N GLU A 322 -18.63 7.57 -16.42
CA GLU A 322 -19.82 7.98 -15.65
C GLU A 322 -19.51 8.45 -14.23
N TRP A 323 -18.57 7.79 -13.54
CA TRP A 323 -18.17 8.19 -12.20
C TRP A 323 -17.47 9.57 -12.17
N VAL A 324 -16.68 9.90 -13.19
CA VAL A 324 -16.02 11.21 -13.33
C VAL A 324 -17.06 12.27 -13.64
N VAL A 325 -18.00 11.95 -14.55
CA VAL A 325 -19.11 12.84 -14.89
C VAL A 325 -19.98 13.11 -13.67
N ALA A 326 -20.29 12.09 -12.87
CA ALA A 326 -21.05 12.23 -11.64
C ALA A 326 -20.34 13.11 -10.60
N ASP A 327 -19.02 12.99 -10.44
CA ASP A 327 -18.25 13.82 -9.50
C ASP A 327 -18.05 15.27 -10.00
N THR A 328 -18.04 15.49 -11.32
CA THR A 328 -17.85 16.83 -11.91
C THR A 328 -19.14 17.61 -12.13
N ILE A 329 -20.23 16.96 -12.53
CA ILE A 329 -21.51 17.63 -12.80
C ILE A 329 -22.27 17.92 -11.50
N ASN A 330 -22.25 17.00 -10.53
CA ASN A 330 -23.06 17.14 -9.32
C ASN A 330 -22.40 17.99 -8.22
N ASN A 331 -21.06 18.12 -8.22
CA ASN A 331 -20.31 18.81 -7.14
C ASN A 331 -19.62 20.13 -7.55
N GLY A 332 -19.88 20.66 -8.77
CA GLY A 332 -19.30 21.94 -9.21
C GLY A 332 -17.86 21.84 -9.75
N SER A 333 -17.01 22.84 -9.49
CA SER A 333 -15.72 23.13 -10.15
C SER A 333 -14.63 22.02 -10.15
N ARG A 334 -14.91 20.83 -9.60
CA ARG A 334 -13.99 19.67 -9.57
C ARG A 334 -13.55 19.19 -10.95
N GLY A 335 -14.25 19.58 -12.02
CA GLY A 335 -13.82 19.28 -13.38
C GLY A 335 -12.38 19.67 -13.69
N PHE A 336 -11.91 20.83 -13.20
CA PHE A 336 -10.51 21.21 -13.39
C PHE A 336 -9.53 20.39 -12.55
N ASP A 337 -9.96 19.92 -11.38
CA ASP A 337 -9.12 19.11 -10.49
C ASP A 337 -8.94 17.67 -11.03
N LEU A 338 -9.91 17.16 -11.79
CA LEU A 338 -9.88 15.81 -12.37
C LEU A 338 -9.38 15.77 -13.82
N MET A 339 -9.38 16.91 -14.53
CA MET A 339 -9.07 16.95 -15.96
C MET A 339 -7.65 16.42 -16.23
N GLN A 340 -6.65 16.91 -15.50
CA GLN A 340 -5.25 16.51 -15.64
C GLN A 340 -4.53 16.73 -14.32
N THR A 341 -3.70 15.75 -13.96
CA THR A 341 -2.91 15.82 -12.75
C THR A 341 -1.52 15.24 -13.02
N ILE A 342 -0.51 15.83 -12.41
CA ILE A 342 0.75 15.14 -12.16
C ILE A 342 0.70 14.71 -10.70
N GLU A 343 0.68 13.39 -10.50
CA GLU A 343 0.56 12.76 -9.19
C GLU A 343 1.79 11.89 -8.93
N GLY A 344 1.63 10.84 -8.12
CA GLY A 344 2.72 9.93 -7.77
C GLY A 344 3.49 10.40 -6.53
N SER A 345 3.88 9.40 -5.74
CA SER A 345 4.71 9.59 -4.55
C SER A 345 5.27 8.25 -4.10
N LEU A 346 5.96 8.25 -2.96
CA LEU A 346 6.24 7.01 -2.25
C LEU A 346 4.94 6.38 -1.76
N GLY A 347 4.81 5.07 -1.85
CA GLY A 347 3.67 4.37 -1.25
C GLY A 347 3.69 2.86 -1.48
N TRP A 348 2.69 2.22 -0.89
CA TRP A 348 2.28 0.85 -1.17
C TRP A 348 0.96 0.94 -1.91
N TRP A 349 0.94 0.53 -3.18
CA TRP A 349 -0.24 0.66 -4.02
C TRP A 349 -0.87 -0.71 -4.23
N MET A 350 -2.21 -0.80 -4.17
CA MET A 350 -2.90 -2.09 -4.26
C MET A 350 -2.52 -2.84 -5.53
N GLY A 351 -2.39 -2.12 -6.65
CA GLY A 351 -2.08 -2.66 -7.98
C GLY A 351 -0.64 -3.20 -8.16
N GLN A 352 0.28 -2.89 -7.25
CA GLN A 352 1.66 -3.41 -7.30
C GLN A 352 1.67 -4.93 -7.23
N LYS A 353 2.42 -5.55 -8.13
CA LYS A 353 2.58 -6.99 -8.26
C LYS A 353 3.76 -7.51 -7.47
N PHE A 354 4.83 -6.73 -7.27
CA PHE A 354 6.01 -7.11 -6.47
C PHE A 354 6.05 -6.29 -5.18
N LYS A 355 5.28 -6.68 -4.16
CA LYS A 355 5.14 -5.88 -2.93
C LYS A 355 6.38 -5.95 -2.04
N THR A 356 6.69 -4.85 -1.37
CA THR A 356 7.87 -4.68 -0.50
C THR A 356 7.52 -4.08 0.85
N LEU A 357 8.40 -4.28 1.83
CA LEU A 357 8.32 -3.56 3.12
C LEU A 357 8.56 -2.07 2.94
N MET A 358 9.58 -1.68 2.16
CA MET A 358 9.81 -0.27 1.82
C MET A 358 8.74 0.20 0.82
N PRO A 359 8.30 1.47 0.90
CA PRO A 359 7.44 2.04 -0.13
C PRO A 359 8.22 2.13 -1.45
N LYS A 360 7.50 2.04 -2.57
CA LYS A 360 8.09 2.33 -3.89
C LYS A 360 7.68 3.73 -4.34
N PHE A 361 8.55 4.38 -5.10
CA PHE A 361 8.23 5.66 -5.71
C PHE A 361 7.45 5.45 -7.02
N THR A 362 6.36 6.20 -7.17
CA THR A 362 5.52 6.22 -8.38
C THR A 362 5.48 7.59 -9.04
N ILE A 363 5.30 7.64 -10.36
CA ILE A 363 5.41 8.88 -11.17
C ILE A 363 4.04 9.44 -11.55
N GLY A 364 3.08 8.58 -11.92
CA GLY A 364 1.65 8.89 -11.92
C GLY A 364 1.11 10.12 -12.66
N PRO A 365 1.53 10.53 -13.88
CA PRO A 365 0.78 11.54 -14.62
C PRO A 365 -0.55 10.96 -15.13
N VAL A 366 -1.62 11.75 -14.99
CA VAL A 366 -2.97 11.44 -15.41
C VAL A 366 -3.40 12.39 -16.53
N GLN A 367 -4.00 11.83 -17.56
CA GLN A 367 -4.50 12.54 -18.72
C GLN A 367 -6.03 12.47 -18.80
N ASP A 368 -6.62 13.57 -19.25
CA ASP A 368 -8.00 13.69 -19.76
C ASP A 368 -9.03 12.94 -18.89
N CYS A 369 -9.29 13.46 -17.69
CA CYS A 369 -10.36 13.00 -16.81
C CYS A 369 -10.21 11.51 -16.42
N TYR A 370 -8.98 11.13 -16.02
CA TYR A 370 -8.59 9.75 -15.67
C TYR A 370 -8.80 8.72 -16.80
N SER A 371 -8.80 9.15 -18.06
CA SER A 371 -8.87 8.22 -19.21
C SER A 371 -7.54 7.57 -19.58
N ASN A 372 -6.44 8.02 -18.97
CA ASN A 372 -5.10 7.43 -19.10
C ASN A 372 -4.22 7.83 -17.91
N GLN A 373 -3.39 6.89 -17.43
CA GLN A 373 -2.43 7.13 -16.34
C GLN A 373 -1.18 6.27 -16.53
N LEU A 374 0.00 6.89 -16.39
CA LEU A 374 1.29 6.24 -16.66
C LEU A 374 2.11 6.04 -15.39
N GLN A 375 2.99 5.03 -15.39
CA GLN A 375 3.95 4.78 -14.31
C GLN A 375 5.40 4.73 -14.81
N GLY A 376 5.62 4.44 -16.10
CA GLY A 376 6.94 4.41 -16.70
C GLY A 376 6.90 4.57 -18.21
N PRO A 377 8.06 4.49 -18.89
CA PRO A 377 8.13 4.56 -20.34
C PRO A 377 7.37 3.40 -21.01
N GLY A 378 6.13 3.67 -21.43
CA GLY A 378 5.23 2.71 -22.05
C GLY A 378 4.55 1.71 -21.09
N TRP A 379 4.48 2.06 -19.80
CA TRP A 379 3.79 1.27 -18.77
C TRP A 379 2.69 2.08 -18.08
N ASN A 380 1.52 1.45 -17.92
CA ASN A 380 0.37 2.05 -17.25
C ASN A 380 0.51 1.99 -15.73
N PHE A 381 -0.25 2.83 -15.02
CA PHE A 381 -0.27 2.85 -13.57
C PHE A 381 -1.05 1.66 -12.99
N PHE A 382 -0.38 0.51 -12.90
CA PHE A 382 -0.87 -0.74 -12.30
C PHE A 382 -2.24 -1.24 -12.80
N GLY A 383 -2.65 -0.86 -14.01
CA GLY A 383 -3.92 -1.26 -14.62
C GLY A 383 -5.19 -0.62 -14.01
N PHE A 384 -5.06 0.38 -13.13
CA PHE A 384 -6.21 1.10 -12.59
C PHE A 384 -7.02 1.75 -13.74
N ALA A 385 -8.35 1.63 -13.66
CA ALA A 385 -9.36 2.13 -14.61
C ALA A 385 -9.40 1.58 -16.04
N LEU A 386 -8.31 0.99 -16.58
CA LEU A 386 -8.25 0.63 -18.01
C LEU A 386 -7.95 -0.84 -18.31
N GLY A 387 -7.45 -1.64 -17.35
CA GLY A 387 -7.19 -3.08 -17.54
C GLY A 387 -6.12 -3.43 -18.57
N GLU A 388 -5.49 -2.45 -19.20
CA GLU A 388 -4.46 -2.61 -20.22
C GLU A 388 -3.08 -2.48 -19.58
N ASP A 389 -2.28 -3.53 -19.60
CA ASP A 389 -0.86 -3.50 -19.25
C ASP A 389 -0.16 -4.46 -20.22
N PRO A 390 0.73 -3.99 -21.11
CA PRO A 390 1.39 -2.66 -21.22
C PRO A 390 0.53 -1.53 -21.84
N THR A 391 1.05 -0.28 -21.81
CA THR A 391 0.39 0.88 -22.43
C THR A 391 0.29 0.74 -23.96
N PRO A 392 -0.89 0.98 -24.57
CA PRO A 392 -1.00 1.08 -26.03
C PRO A 392 -0.15 2.21 -26.61
N ARG A 393 0.37 2.03 -27.84
CA ARG A 393 1.26 3.02 -28.49
C ARG A 393 0.67 4.44 -28.47
N ASN A 394 -0.61 4.60 -28.82
CA ASN A 394 -1.33 5.87 -28.88
C ASN A 394 -1.67 6.49 -27.50
N ARG A 395 -1.27 5.86 -26.39
CA ARG A 395 -1.48 6.33 -25.02
C ARG A 395 -0.16 6.60 -24.28
N THR A 396 0.99 6.40 -24.93
CA THR A 396 2.31 6.69 -24.36
C THR A 396 2.57 8.20 -24.24
N GLY A 397 3.50 8.62 -23.39
CA GLY A 397 3.74 10.06 -23.17
C GLY A 397 4.73 10.39 -22.06
N LEU A 398 5.06 9.44 -21.20
CA LEU A 398 6.14 9.55 -20.22
C LEU A 398 7.46 9.10 -20.84
N VAL A 399 8.41 10.02 -20.97
CA VAL A 399 9.65 9.86 -21.74
C VAL A 399 10.84 9.88 -20.80
N GLN A 400 11.69 8.86 -20.85
CA GLN A 400 12.86 8.78 -19.98
C GLN A 400 13.99 9.66 -20.51
N ILE A 401 14.63 10.39 -19.59
CA ILE A 401 15.79 11.26 -19.85
C ILE A 401 17.05 10.61 -19.30
N SER A 402 16.97 10.05 -18.09
CA SER A 402 18.15 9.54 -17.38
C SER A 402 18.75 8.34 -18.09
N ASN A 403 20.06 8.38 -18.28
CA ASN A 403 20.91 7.28 -18.70
C ASN A 403 21.52 6.50 -17.52
N ARG A 404 21.12 6.77 -16.27
CA ARG A 404 21.77 6.19 -15.07
C ARG A 404 20.84 5.39 -14.18
N MET A 405 19.54 5.39 -14.48
CA MET A 405 18.55 4.75 -13.63
C MET A 405 17.48 4.06 -14.47
N LEU A 406 17.09 2.86 -14.06
CA LEU A 406 15.98 2.10 -14.61
C LEU A 406 14.64 2.56 -14.03
N ILE A 407 13.58 2.46 -14.84
CA ILE A 407 12.20 2.73 -14.42
C ILE A 407 11.37 1.46 -14.65
N PRO A 408 11.27 0.57 -13.65
CA PRO A 408 10.46 -0.63 -13.76
C PRO A 408 8.95 -0.31 -13.78
N PRO A 409 8.13 -1.13 -14.45
CA PRO A 409 6.68 -0.95 -14.46
C PRO A 409 6.05 -1.02 -13.06
N ASP A 410 6.60 -1.83 -12.14
CA ASP A 410 6.03 -2.00 -10.80
C ASP A 410 6.43 -0.89 -9.79
N GLY A 411 7.15 0.14 -10.22
CA GLY A 411 7.58 1.28 -9.40
C GLY A 411 9.01 1.15 -8.87
N LEU A 412 9.59 2.29 -8.48
CA LEU A 412 11.02 2.39 -8.13
C LEU A 412 11.23 1.94 -6.68
N THR A 413 12.01 0.88 -6.48
CA THR A 413 12.41 0.33 -5.19
C THR A 413 13.43 1.22 -4.46
N LEU A 414 13.42 1.15 -3.13
CA LEU A 414 14.35 1.85 -2.24
C LEU A 414 15.28 0.88 -1.52
N GLU A 415 16.42 1.39 -1.09
CA GLU A 415 17.25 0.75 -0.07
C GLU A 415 16.51 0.72 1.28
N PRO A 416 16.57 -0.38 2.05
CA PRO A 416 15.98 -0.45 3.38
C PRO A 416 16.56 0.59 4.34
N ASP A 417 15.70 1.44 4.88
CA ASP A 417 16.07 2.47 5.84
C ASP A 417 14.89 2.77 6.79
N PHE A 418 15.12 2.66 8.10
CA PHE A 418 14.10 2.90 9.14
C PHE A 418 14.32 4.25 9.86
N SER A 419 15.31 5.03 9.42
CA SER A 419 15.66 6.31 10.06
C SER A 419 14.68 7.44 9.77
N GLY A 420 13.74 7.25 8.84
CA GLY A 420 12.95 8.32 8.26
C GLY A 420 13.74 9.18 7.26
N ALA A 421 14.58 8.55 6.44
CA ALA A 421 15.28 9.22 5.35
C ALA A 421 14.30 9.66 4.26
N GLN A 422 14.66 10.66 3.46
CA GLN A 422 13.73 11.34 2.56
C GLN A 422 14.12 11.23 1.09
N VAL A 423 13.13 11.09 0.22
CA VAL A 423 13.29 11.28 -1.23
C VAL A 423 12.77 12.66 -1.59
N GLY A 424 13.63 13.51 -2.14
CA GLY A 424 13.21 14.79 -2.72
C GLY A 424 12.86 14.62 -4.18
N TYR A 425 11.81 15.28 -4.64
CA TYR A 425 11.49 15.34 -6.06
C TYR A 425 10.77 16.64 -6.41
N SER A 426 10.96 17.06 -7.66
CA SER A 426 10.33 18.26 -8.18
C SER A 426 9.92 18.07 -9.63
N TRP A 427 8.78 18.64 -9.99
CA TRP A 427 8.31 18.78 -11.36
C TRP A 427 8.52 20.20 -11.85
N MET A 428 9.16 20.35 -13.01
CA MET A 428 9.45 21.63 -13.64
C MET A 428 8.93 21.66 -15.07
N SER A 429 8.15 22.68 -15.42
CA SER A 429 7.80 22.95 -16.80
C SER A 429 9.03 23.49 -17.54
N LEU A 430 9.66 22.64 -18.36
CA LEU A 430 10.80 23.00 -19.18
C LEU A 430 10.38 23.18 -20.65
N PRO A 431 10.88 24.20 -21.34
CA PRO A 431 10.63 24.40 -22.76
C PRO A 431 11.61 23.58 -23.60
N LEU A 432 11.37 22.27 -23.68
CA LEU A 432 12.14 21.38 -24.56
C LEU A 432 11.85 21.68 -26.04
N PRO A 433 12.78 21.33 -26.97
CA PRO A 433 12.52 21.43 -28.40
C PRO A 433 11.21 20.75 -28.79
N THR A 434 10.38 21.44 -29.58
CA THR A 434 9.05 20.98 -29.94
C THR A 434 9.10 19.87 -30.99
N PHE A 435 8.16 18.93 -30.89
CA PHE A 435 7.97 17.84 -31.86
C PHE A 435 6.48 17.62 -32.12
N ASN A 436 5.87 18.47 -32.93
CA ASN A 436 4.41 18.63 -32.97
C ASN A 436 3.81 18.57 -34.38
N HIS A 437 4.64 18.31 -35.41
CA HIS A 437 4.15 18.33 -36.79
C HIS A 437 3.04 17.28 -37.03
N ALA A 438 3.21 16.06 -36.51
CA ALA A 438 2.23 14.98 -36.62
C ALA A 438 0.95 15.24 -35.79
N TYR A 439 0.97 16.26 -34.93
CA TYR A 439 -0.12 16.66 -34.04
C TYR A 439 -0.79 17.97 -34.48
N ASN A 440 -0.61 18.38 -35.75
CA ASN A 440 -1.16 19.63 -36.30
C ASN A 440 -0.81 20.87 -35.45
N ASN A 441 0.33 20.85 -34.75
CA ASN A 441 0.77 21.90 -33.84
C ASN A 441 -0.24 22.24 -32.71
N MET A 442 -1.03 21.26 -32.26
CA MET A 442 -2.05 21.49 -31.22
C MET A 442 -1.49 21.55 -29.79
N ALA A 443 -0.41 20.82 -29.50
CA ALA A 443 0.20 20.81 -28.17
C ALA A 443 1.02 22.08 -27.88
N GLY A 444 1.02 22.52 -26.62
CA GLY A 444 1.84 23.61 -26.11
C GLY A 444 3.32 23.24 -25.89
N GLU A 445 4.03 24.13 -25.20
CA GLU A 445 5.49 24.03 -24.99
C GLU A 445 5.88 23.40 -23.64
N ASN A 446 4.96 23.26 -22.69
CA ASN A 446 5.29 22.83 -21.33
C ASN A 446 5.60 21.34 -21.29
N SER A 447 6.89 21.00 -21.23
CA SER A 447 7.35 19.64 -20.95
C SER A 447 7.65 19.51 -19.47
N TRP A 448 6.68 18.99 -18.71
CA TRP A 448 6.82 18.77 -17.28
C TRP A 448 7.88 17.71 -17.02
N THR A 449 8.98 18.11 -16.40
CA THR A 449 10.18 17.30 -16.21
C THR A 449 10.40 17.03 -14.73
N MET A 450 10.53 15.76 -14.37
CA MET A 450 10.79 15.34 -13.00
C MET A 450 12.29 15.33 -12.71
N PHE A 451 12.68 15.97 -11.62
CA PHE A 451 14.01 15.87 -11.02
C PHE A 451 13.91 15.14 -9.70
N ILE A 452 14.87 14.26 -9.45
CA ILE A 452 15.02 13.53 -8.19
C ILE A 452 16.19 14.12 -7.42
N ASN A 453 16.06 14.20 -6.09
CA ASN A 453 17.15 14.45 -5.16
C ASN A 453 17.15 13.35 -4.09
N SER A 454 18.06 12.39 -4.26
CA SER A 454 18.31 11.28 -3.33
C SER A 454 19.81 11.14 -3.09
N LYS A 455 20.20 10.26 -2.17
CA LYS A 455 21.61 10.08 -1.80
C LYS A 455 22.47 9.56 -2.96
N ASN A 456 21.93 8.65 -3.76
CA ASN A 456 22.65 7.99 -4.85
C ASN A 456 22.18 8.41 -6.25
N PHE A 457 21.13 9.24 -6.37
CA PHE A 457 20.71 9.82 -7.64
C PHE A 457 20.22 11.26 -7.49
N LYS A 458 20.83 12.17 -8.25
CA LYS A 458 20.38 13.55 -8.44
C LYS A 458 20.32 13.87 -9.93
N GLY A 459 19.24 14.54 -10.37
CA GLY A 459 19.08 15.00 -11.74
C GLY A 459 17.72 14.67 -12.37
N PRO A 460 17.55 14.98 -13.67
CA PRO A 460 16.31 14.72 -14.39
C PRO A 460 16.10 13.22 -14.63
N LEU A 461 14.89 12.72 -14.41
CA LEU A 461 14.54 11.31 -14.62
C LEU A 461 13.69 11.11 -15.88
N VAL A 462 12.57 11.81 -15.97
CA VAL A 462 11.59 11.74 -17.06
C VAL A 462 11.03 13.12 -17.39
N PHE A 463 10.45 13.27 -18.57
CA PHE A 463 9.46 14.32 -18.83
C PHE A 463 8.16 13.76 -19.41
N ILE A 464 7.09 14.53 -19.27
CA ILE A 464 5.80 14.27 -19.90
C ILE A 464 5.77 15.04 -21.21
N ALA A 465 5.60 14.33 -22.32
CA ALA A 465 5.44 14.93 -23.64
C ALA A 465 4.19 15.83 -23.67
N PRO A 466 4.27 17.09 -24.16
CA PRO A 466 3.13 18.02 -24.15
C PRO A 466 1.85 17.45 -24.78
N GLN A 467 2.00 16.61 -25.81
CA GLN A 467 0.92 15.94 -26.52
C GLN A 467 0.09 15.02 -25.60
N PHE A 468 0.70 14.46 -24.55
CA PHE A 468 -0.03 13.71 -23.53
C PHE A 468 -1.07 14.57 -22.80
N PHE A 469 -0.86 15.87 -22.63
CA PHE A 469 -1.93 16.72 -22.11
C PHE A 469 -2.85 17.23 -23.23
N ALA A 470 -2.37 17.33 -24.46
CA ALA A 470 -3.18 17.80 -25.58
C ALA A 470 -4.20 16.78 -26.13
N ASP A 471 -4.05 15.46 -25.89
CA ASP A 471 -4.94 14.46 -26.52
C ASP A 471 -6.42 14.65 -26.21
N GLY A 472 -6.76 15.16 -25.01
CA GLY A 472 -8.14 15.43 -24.61
C GLY A 472 -8.85 16.42 -25.54
N LEU A 473 -8.09 17.32 -26.19
CA LEU A 473 -8.60 18.31 -27.14
C LEU A 473 -9.32 17.68 -28.34
N VAL A 474 -8.90 16.49 -28.75
CA VAL A 474 -9.50 15.77 -29.90
C VAL A 474 -10.94 15.37 -29.58
N LYS A 475 -11.20 14.96 -28.33
CA LYS A 475 -12.53 14.53 -27.88
C LYS A 475 -13.36 15.68 -27.32
N ASN A 476 -12.72 16.69 -26.73
CA ASN A 476 -13.38 17.82 -26.11
C ASN A 476 -12.62 19.14 -26.37
N PRO A 477 -12.99 19.86 -27.45
CA PRO A 477 -12.35 21.13 -27.79
C PRO A 477 -12.47 22.22 -26.71
N VAL A 478 -13.39 22.07 -25.73
CA VAL A 478 -13.51 23.00 -24.58
C VAL A 478 -12.23 23.04 -23.74
N GLN A 479 -11.43 21.96 -23.74
CA GLN A 479 -10.17 21.91 -23.00
C GLN A 479 -9.07 22.81 -23.62
N LYS A 480 -9.28 23.41 -24.80
CA LYS A 480 -8.27 24.21 -25.50
C LYS A 480 -7.80 25.37 -24.63
N GLY A 481 -6.49 25.41 -24.38
CA GLY A 481 -5.88 26.47 -23.58
C GLY A 481 -5.97 26.22 -22.07
N LEU A 482 -6.57 25.12 -21.61
CA LEU A 482 -6.82 24.84 -20.20
C LEU A 482 -5.88 23.78 -19.60
N THR A 483 -5.06 23.14 -20.44
CA THR A 483 -4.30 21.93 -20.14
C THR A 483 -2.86 22.23 -19.69
N LEU A 484 -2.19 21.25 -19.07
CA LEU A 484 -0.86 21.41 -18.47
C LEU A 484 0.27 21.63 -19.50
N ASP A 485 0.06 21.31 -20.78
CA ASP A 485 0.99 21.63 -21.87
C ASP A 485 1.07 23.14 -22.17
N VAL A 486 0.11 23.94 -21.68
CA VAL A 486 0.08 25.40 -21.87
C VAL A 486 -0.01 26.19 -20.57
N LYS A 487 -0.75 25.69 -19.56
CA LYS A 487 -0.93 26.37 -18.27
C LYS A 487 0.19 26.04 -17.30
N GLY A 488 0.53 27.01 -16.45
CA GLY A 488 1.27 26.74 -15.22
C GLY A 488 0.46 25.86 -14.27
N GLY A 489 1.13 25.23 -13.31
CA GLY A 489 0.48 24.32 -12.36
C GLY A 489 -0.16 25.03 -11.16
N ARG A 490 -1.06 24.31 -10.50
CA ARG A 490 -1.72 24.65 -9.26
C ARG A 490 -1.53 23.50 -8.29
N LEU A 491 -1.26 23.84 -7.03
CA LEU A 491 -1.09 22.90 -5.94
C LEU A 491 -1.93 23.39 -4.75
N GLY A 492 -2.79 22.53 -4.20
CA GLY A 492 -3.69 22.91 -3.10
C GLY A 492 -3.22 22.44 -1.71
N SER A 493 -2.60 21.27 -1.66
CA SER A 493 -2.17 20.64 -0.41
C SER A 493 -1.09 19.60 -0.68
N LEU A 494 -0.27 19.31 0.33
CA LEU A 494 0.43 18.04 0.39
C LEU A 494 -0.47 17.00 1.05
N ALA A 495 -0.50 15.78 0.53
CA ALA A 495 -1.39 14.74 1.01
C ALA A 495 -0.73 13.36 1.00
N ALA A 496 -1.11 12.53 1.97
CA ALA A 496 -0.85 11.10 1.99
C ALA A 496 -2.22 10.38 1.96
N GLU A 497 -2.43 9.55 0.94
CA GLU A 497 -3.67 8.82 0.70
C GLU A 497 -3.64 7.47 1.43
N TRP A 498 -4.50 7.26 2.42
CA TRP A 498 -4.61 5.99 3.15
C TRP A 498 -5.93 5.34 2.76
N ALA A 499 -5.96 4.72 1.56
CA ALA A 499 -7.18 4.27 0.90
C ALA A 499 -7.69 2.90 1.38
N ALA A 500 -6.78 1.92 1.49
CA ALA A 500 -7.13 0.56 1.84
C ALA A 500 -6.15 0.02 2.87
N ILE A 501 -6.53 0.12 4.14
CA ILE A 501 -5.82 -0.54 5.24
C ILE A 501 -6.78 -1.61 5.78
N PRO A 502 -6.37 -2.90 5.79
CA PRO A 502 -7.23 -3.97 6.29
C PRO A 502 -7.29 -3.94 7.82
N PHE A 503 -8.32 -4.54 8.41
CA PHE A 503 -8.41 -4.78 9.85
C PHE A 503 -9.11 -6.11 10.14
N TYR A 504 -8.87 -6.68 11.31
CA TYR A 504 -9.65 -7.81 11.81
C TYR A 504 -10.75 -7.31 12.72
N LYS A 505 -11.94 -7.90 12.56
CA LYS A 505 -13.10 -7.69 13.44
C LYS A 505 -13.46 -9.00 14.10
N TYR A 506 -13.50 -8.98 15.42
CA TYR A 506 -13.91 -10.09 16.27
C TYR A 506 -15.18 -9.72 17.02
N THR A 507 -16.26 -10.48 16.84
CA THR A 507 -17.46 -10.38 17.68
C THR A 507 -17.43 -11.50 18.71
N ASP A 508 -17.68 -11.22 19.99
CA ASP A 508 -17.75 -12.25 21.04
C ASP A 508 -19.18 -12.80 21.23
N THR A 509 -19.32 -13.80 22.12
CA THR A 509 -20.62 -14.43 22.41
C THR A 509 -21.67 -13.50 23.02
N ALA A 510 -21.24 -12.38 23.60
CA ALA A 510 -22.10 -11.33 24.14
C ALA A 510 -22.44 -10.24 23.10
N GLY A 511 -21.92 -10.35 21.88
CA GLY A 511 -22.07 -9.34 20.83
C GLY A 511 -21.10 -8.16 20.95
N THR A 512 -20.11 -8.24 21.85
CA THR A 512 -19.08 -7.21 21.97
C THR A 512 -18.13 -7.29 20.77
N ILE A 513 -17.85 -6.15 20.15
CA ILE A 513 -16.94 -6.07 19.01
C ILE A 513 -15.55 -5.63 19.49
N TYR A 514 -14.54 -6.34 19.01
CA TYR A 514 -13.13 -6.03 19.12
C TYR A 514 -12.55 -5.89 17.72
N THR A 515 -11.60 -4.99 17.53
CA THR A 515 -10.88 -4.87 16.26
C THR A 515 -9.39 -4.80 16.46
N LYS A 516 -8.66 -5.29 15.45
CA LYS A 516 -7.20 -5.20 15.36
C LYS A 516 -6.85 -4.54 14.04
N ILE A 517 -5.97 -3.54 14.05
CA ILE A 517 -5.38 -2.93 12.84
C ILE A 517 -3.91 -3.36 12.70
N PRO A 518 -3.29 -3.22 11.52
CA PRO A 518 -1.88 -3.48 11.34
C PRO A 518 -1.00 -2.67 12.29
N GLY A 519 0.17 -3.22 12.62
CA GLY A 519 1.18 -2.48 13.37
C GLY A 519 1.80 -1.39 12.52
N LEU A 520 1.25 -0.17 12.60
CA LEU A 520 1.83 1.00 11.93
C LEU A 520 2.87 1.65 12.85
N GLU A 521 4.06 1.84 12.30
CA GLU A 521 5.25 2.32 13.02
C GLU A 521 5.77 3.60 12.37
N PHE A 522 6.15 4.60 13.16
CA PHE A 522 6.56 5.92 12.66
C PHE A 522 7.92 6.33 13.20
N PRO A 523 8.89 6.70 12.35
CA PRO A 523 10.19 7.17 12.82
C PRO A 523 10.04 8.58 13.41
N VAL A 524 10.36 8.77 14.68
CA VAL A 524 10.25 10.07 15.33
C VAL A 524 11.61 10.69 15.64
N ASP A 525 11.64 12.02 15.69
CA ASP A 525 12.79 12.78 16.16
C ASP A 525 12.94 12.74 17.69
N ALA A 526 13.99 13.38 18.21
CA ALA A 526 14.27 13.43 19.66
C ALA A 526 13.18 14.14 20.50
N ASN A 527 12.20 14.80 19.85
CA ASN A 527 11.05 15.41 20.51
C ASN A 527 9.77 14.57 20.33
N GLY A 528 9.87 13.35 19.79
CA GLY A 528 8.73 12.49 19.51
C GLY A 528 7.88 12.96 18.32
N ASN A 529 8.43 13.78 17.41
CA ASN A 529 7.72 14.24 16.21
C ASN A 529 8.11 13.42 14.98
N PHE A 530 7.12 13.04 14.20
CA PHE A 530 7.29 12.45 12.88
C PHE A 530 6.86 13.47 11.82
N ALA A 531 7.69 13.69 10.80
CA ALA A 531 7.35 14.53 9.66
C ALA A 531 7.17 13.66 8.40
N PHE A 532 6.00 13.75 7.77
CA PHE A 532 5.74 13.08 6.48
C PHE A 532 6.49 13.74 5.34
N SER A 533 6.59 15.07 5.39
CA SER A 533 7.14 15.87 4.32
C SER A 533 7.65 17.20 4.81
N ARG A 534 8.57 17.76 4.03
CA ARG A 534 9.28 19.00 4.31
C ARG A 534 9.56 19.80 3.04
N ASN A 535 9.85 21.08 3.26
CA ASN A 535 10.43 22.03 2.29
C ASN A 535 9.68 22.10 0.94
N LEU A 536 8.35 22.24 1.01
CA LEU A 536 7.56 22.55 -0.19
C LEU A 536 8.10 23.83 -0.84
N THR A 537 8.37 23.72 -2.13
CA THR A 537 8.96 24.78 -2.94
C THR A 537 8.17 24.91 -4.24
N ALA A 538 7.75 26.13 -4.55
CA ALA A 538 7.15 26.52 -5.81
C ALA A 538 8.16 27.33 -6.64
N TYR A 539 8.18 27.09 -7.95
CA TYR A 539 9.17 27.64 -8.87
C TYR A 539 8.51 28.47 -9.96
N GLY A 540 9.04 29.66 -10.21
CA GLY A 540 8.74 30.46 -11.40
C GLY A 540 9.64 30.08 -12.57
N SER A 541 9.31 30.54 -13.78
CA SER A 541 10.11 30.31 -14.98
C SER A 541 11.55 30.82 -14.82
N SER A 542 11.71 31.93 -14.11
CA SER A 542 13.00 32.57 -13.83
C SER A 542 13.91 31.74 -12.92
N ALA A 543 13.40 30.70 -12.26
CA ALA A 543 14.19 29.79 -11.45
C ALA A 543 15.16 28.96 -12.29
N ILE A 544 14.70 28.46 -13.46
CA ILE A 544 15.51 27.61 -14.34
C ILE A 544 15.03 27.58 -15.81
N SER A 545 13.72 27.66 -16.06
CA SER A 545 13.14 27.47 -17.40
C SER A 545 13.61 28.52 -18.41
N ASP A 546 13.73 29.79 -17.98
CA ASP A 546 14.14 30.89 -18.86
C ASP A 546 15.62 30.78 -19.26
N SER A 547 16.49 30.46 -18.30
CA SER A 547 17.92 30.25 -18.56
C SER A 547 18.18 28.97 -19.34
N PHE A 548 17.40 27.91 -19.10
CA PHE A 548 17.40 26.70 -19.90
C PHE A 548 17.05 26.98 -21.36
N ARG A 549 15.95 27.69 -21.62
CA ARG A 549 15.53 28.10 -22.98
C ARG A 549 16.64 28.89 -23.68
N SER A 550 17.22 29.86 -22.99
CA SER A 550 18.31 30.68 -23.52
C SER A 550 19.56 29.86 -23.85
N ALA A 551 19.91 28.89 -22.99
CA ALA A 551 21.05 28.00 -23.21
C ALA A 551 20.85 27.10 -24.45
N LEU A 552 19.66 26.52 -24.63
CA LEU A 552 19.36 25.72 -25.82
C LEU A 552 19.39 26.56 -27.11
N ALA A 553 18.81 27.75 -27.08
CA ALA A 553 18.76 28.63 -28.26
C ALA A 553 20.14 29.18 -28.68
N SER A 554 21.00 29.48 -27.71
CA SER A 554 22.34 30.03 -27.94
C SER A 554 23.44 28.98 -28.12
N GLY A 555 23.16 27.72 -27.78
CA GLY A 555 24.19 26.69 -27.61
C GLY A 555 25.05 26.86 -26.34
N GLY A 556 24.74 27.83 -25.47
CA GLY A 556 25.44 28.10 -24.21
C GLY A 556 25.26 27.00 -23.15
N ALA A 557 25.97 27.09 -22.04
CA ALA A 557 25.89 26.10 -20.95
C ALA A 557 24.52 26.10 -20.25
N LEU A 558 24.05 24.92 -19.83
CA LEU A 558 22.85 24.79 -19.01
C LEU A 558 23.08 25.40 -17.61
N PRO A 559 22.03 25.94 -16.97
CA PRO A 559 22.16 26.51 -15.62
C PRO A 559 22.64 25.43 -14.63
N GLN A 560 23.62 25.78 -13.81
CA GLN A 560 24.24 24.87 -12.83
C GLN A 560 23.62 24.97 -11.43
N SER A 561 22.71 25.92 -11.22
CA SER A 561 21.92 26.08 -10.01
C SER A 561 20.62 26.81 -10.33
N THR A 562 19.66 26.75 -9.40
CA THR A 562 18.43 27.55 -9.49
C THR A 562 18.67 29.01 -9.12
N ASN A 563 17.90 29.92 -9.73
CA ASN A 563 17.87 31.33 -9.37
C ASN A 563 16.89 31.57 -8.22
N ALA A 564 17.41 32.08 -7.09
CA ALA A 564 16.61 32.31 -5.88
C ALA A 564 15.43 33.28 -6.08
N ALA A 565 15.52 34.23 -7.03
CA ALA A 565 14.42 35.16 -7.32
C ALA A 565 13.17 34.47 -7.92
N GLY A 566 13.36 33.28 -8.50
CA GLY A 566 12.28 32.45 -9.05
C GLY A 566 11.75 31.41 -8.06
N ILE A 567 12.10 31.49 -6.77
CA ILE A 567 11.70 30.49 -5.77
C ILE A 567 10.76 31.11 -4.74
N PHE A 568 9.68 30.40 -4.44
CA PHE A 568 8.74 30.71 -3.37
C PHE A 568 8.52 29.47 -2.50
N SER A 569 8.47 29.61 -1.18
CA SER A 569 8.20 28.50 -0.25
C SER A 569 6.85 28.69 0.42
N PRO A 570 5.79 28.03 -0.06
CA PRO A 570 4.48 28.09 0.58
C PRO A 570 4.55 27.51 1.99
N LEU A 571 3.83 28.11 2.93
CA LEU A 571 3.73 27.59 4.29
C LEU A 571 2.65 26.53 4.38
N LEU A 572 2.92 25.51 5.20
CA LEU A 572 2.03 24.39 5.47
C LEU A 572 1.04 24.74 6.59
N ASN A 573 -0.17 24.20 6.51
CA ASN A 573 -1.24 24.40 7.48
C ASN A 573 -1.76 23.05 8.00
N ALA A 574 -1.97 22.97 9.32
CA ALA A 574 -2.50 21.78 9.95
C ALA A 574 -4.01 21.63 9.68
N GLN A 575 -4.44 20.44 9.28
CA GLN A 575 -5.83 20.02 9.30
C GLN A 575 -5.90 18.60 9.85
N SER A 576 -6.65 18.41 10.94
CA SER A 576 -6.81 17.09 11.55
C SER A 576 -8.21 16.55 11.27
N PRO A 577 -8.38 15.62 10.32
CA PRO A 577 -9.62 14.87 10.21
C PRO A 577 -9.79 13.94 11.41
N ASN A 578 -11.04 13.70 11.81
CA ASN A 578 -11.35 12.61 12.73
C ASN A 578 -11.12 11.27 12.03
N ILE A 579 -10.72 10.25 12.81
CA ILE A 579 -10.51 8.90 12.30
C ILE A 579 -11.66 8.01 12.73
N TYR A 580 -12.26 7.35 11.76
CA TYR A 580 -13.36 6.42 11.94
C TYR A 580 -12.98 5.01 11.50
N GLN A 581 -13.69 4.02 12.04
CA GLN A 581 -13.69 2.63 11.58
C GLN A 581 -15.13 2.12 11.63
N GLU A 582 -15.70 1.78 10.48
CA GLU A 582 -17.15 1.46 10.33
C GLU A 582 -18.07 2.53 10.98
N GLY A 583 -17.77 3.81 10.77
CA GLY A 583 -18.52 4.95 11.33
C GLY A 583 -18.31 5.20 12.84
N LYS A 584 -17.52 4.37 13.54
CA LYS A 584 -17.17 4.58 14.96
C LYS A 584 -15.88 5.39 15.07
N ILE A 585 -15.86 6.41 15.92
CA ILE A 585 -14.64 7.20 16.17
C ILE A 585 -13.58 6.31 16.85
N LEU A 586 -12.36 6.30 16.31
CA LEU A 586 -11.18 5.73 16.95
C LEU A 586 -10.57 6.76 17.91
N GLY A 587 -11.10 6.80 19.14
CA GLY A 587 -10.94 7.89 20.12
C GLY A 587 -9.53 8.51 20.21
N THR A 588 -8.64 7.91 20.99
CA THR A 588 -7.28 8.44 21.24
C THR A 588 -6.39 8.43 19.99
N LEU A 589 -6.68 7.57 19.01
CA LEU A 589 -5.93 7.53 17.75
C LEU A 589 -6.12 8.81 16.93
N SER A 590 -7.33 9.37 16.90
CA SER A 590 -7.60 10.66 16.24
C SER A 590 -6.76 11.79 16.83
N SER A 591 -6.50 11.77 18.14
CA SER A 591 -5.62 12.74 18.81
C SER A 591 -4.14 12.48 18.53
N LEU A 592 -3.72 11.20 18.47
CA LEU A 592 -2.34 10.81 18.20
C LEU A 592 -1.91 11.18 16.78
N LEU A 593 -2.80 10.96 15.81
CA LEU A 593 -2.58 11.25 14.39
C LEU A 593 -3.15 12.62 13.97
N ALA A 594 -3.30 13.55 14.93
CA ALA A 594 -3.64 14.92 14.62
C ALA A 594 -2.47 15.58 13.87
N VAL A 595 -2.74 16.09 12.67
CA VAL A 595 -1.74 16.78 11.84
C VAL A 595 -1.25 18.03 12.56
N LYS A 596 0.07 18.16 12.65
CA LYS A 596 0.78 19.32 13.14
C LYS A 596 1.77 19.81 12.08
N VAL A 597 2.17 21.06 12.23
CA VAL A 597 3.20 21.69 11.40
C VAL A 597 4.42 22.03 12.26
N PHE A 598 5.60 21.83 11.70
CA PHE A 598 6.89 21.99 12.37
C PHE A 598 7.79 22.93 11.57
N GLU A 599 8.97 23.25 12.11
CA GLU A 599 10.03 23.96 11.38
C GLU A 599 9.53 25.27 10.77
N SER A 600 8.82 26.09 11.56
CA SER A 600 8.18 27.33 11.09
C SER A 600 7.22 27.12 9.91
N ARG A 601 6.43 26.04 9.94
CA ARG A 601 5.49 25.61 8.90
C ARG A 601 6.15 25.13 7.60
N ALA A 602 7.41 24.70 7.66
CA ALA A 602 8.11 24.07 6.53
C ALA A 602 7.94 22.55 6.46
N ALA A 603 7.42 21.93 7.52
CA ALA A 603 7.17 20.49 7.60
C ALA A 603 5.79 20.20 8.21
N TYR A 604 5.19 19.04 7.87
CA TYR A 604 3.96 18.56 8.52
C TYR A 604 4.05 17.08 8.91
N GLY A 605 3.32 16.71 9.96
CA GLY A 605 3.15 15.32 10.38
C GLY A 605 2.52 15.18 11.75
N PHE A 606 3.03 14.27 12.58
CA PHE A 606 2.42 13.90 13.86
C PHE A 606 3.36 14.14 15.02
N SER A 607 2.79 14.34 16.20
CA SER A 607 3.54 14.47 17.45
C SER A 607 3.08 13.33 18.35
N MET A 608 3.89 12.26 18.34
CA MET A 608 3.53 10.94 18.83
C MET A 608 3.81 10.78 20.34
N GLY A 609 4.65 11.65 20.92
CA GLY A 609 4.79 11.79 22.37
C GLY A 609 5.63 10.72 23.09
N GLY A 610 6.48 9.99 22.37
CA GLY A 610 7.43 9.03 22.94
C GLY A 610 8.90 9.41 22.73
N ASP A 611 9.79 8.62 23.30
CA ASP A 611 11.26 8.77 23.25
C ASP A 611 11.96 7.67 22.44
N ALA A 612 11.19 6.72 21.89
CA ALA A 612 11.71 5.69 21.01
C ALA A 612 11.86 6.25 19.60
N ARG A 613 12.91 5.85 18.88
CA ARG A 613 13.12 6.29 17.50
C ARG A 613 12.02 5.83 16.54
N LEU A 614 11.28 4.79 16.89
CA LEU A 614 10.21 4.20 16.09
C LEU A 614 8.99 3.99 16.99
N GLU A 615 7.97 4.81 16.82
CA GLU A 615 6.77 4.83 17.65
C GLU A 615 5.65 4.00 17.00
N LYS A 616 5.01 3.14 17.80
CA LYS A 616 3.92 2.27 17.37
C LYS A 616 2.58 2.86 17.75
N ILE A 617 1.64 2.88 16.82
CA ILE A 617 0.24 3.20 17.18
C ILE A 617 -0.42 1.99 17.84
N PRO A 618 -1.46 2.21 18.67
CA PRO A 618 -2.24 1.11 19.22
C PRO A 618 -2.90 0.25 18.15
N GLN A 619 -2.82 -1.07 18.29
CA GLN A 619 -3.40 -2.03 17.34
C GLN A 619 -4.78 -2.53 17.75
N TYR A 620 -5.06 -2.64 19.04
CA TYR A 620 -6.25 -3.32 19.56
C TYR A 620 -7.28 -2.33 20.07
N TYR A 621 -8.54 -2.56 19.67
CA TYR A 621 -9.66 -1.71 20.04
C TYR A 621 -10.85 -2.53 20.50
N LYS A 622 -11.63 -1.96 21.43
CA LYS A 622 -12.92 -2.48 21.89
C LYS A 622 -14.01 -1.48 21.57
N GLU A 623 -15.12 -1.95 21.00
CA GLU A 623 -16.29 -1.11 20.75
C GLU A 623 -17.04 -0.82 22.05
N VAL A 624 -17.26 0.46 22.33
CA VAL A 624 -18.01 0.95 23.50
C VAL A 624 -18.91 2.10 23.03
N GLY A 625 -20.20 1.82 22.87
CA GLY A 625 -21.19 2.80 22.41
C GLY A 625 -20.91 3.33 20.99
N GLY A 626 -20.69 4.64 20.88
CA GLY A 626 -20.43 5.33 19.61
C GLY A 626 -18.94 5.35 19.19
N SER A 627 -18.06 4.69 19.94
CA SER A 627 -16.61 4.78 19.73
C SER A 627 -15.92 3.42 19.88
N ARG A 628 -14.68 3.35 19.40
CA ARG A 628 -13.76 2.25 19.67
C ARG A 628 -12.60 2.78 20.49
N ILE A 629 -12.43 2.23 21.68
CA ILE A 629 -11.39 2.63 22.62
C ILE A 629 -10.19 1.69 22.51
N VAL A 630 -9.00 2.23 22.69
CA VAL A 630 -7.77 1.44 22.73
C VAL A 630 -7.80 0.50 23.94
N ILE A 631 -7.41 -0.75 23.73
CA ILE A 631 -7.21 -1.75 24.79
C ILE A 631 -5.80 -2.33 24.69
N LYS A 632 -5.35 -2.98 25.76
CA LYS A 632 -4.08 -3.73 25.74
C LYS A 632 -4.26 -5.04 24.97
N GLU A 633 -3.17 -5.57 24.43
CA GLU A 633 -3.16 -6.91 23.81
C GLU A 633 -3.68 -7.99 24.78
N SER A 634 -3.32 -7.91 26.06
CA SER A 634 -3.78 -8.83 27.11
C SER A 634 -5.28 -8.78 27.40
N GLU A 635 -5.96 -7.72 26.94
CA GLU A 635 -7.41 -7.53 27.08
C GLU A 635 -8.17 -7.94 25.80
N ALA A 636 -7.45 -8.23 24.72
CA ALA A 636 -8.02 -8.64 23.45
C ALA A 636 -8.26 -10.17 23.42
N PRO A 637 -9.28 -10.64 22.68
CA PRO A 637 -9.51 -12.08 22.49
C PRO A 637 -8.31 -12.77 21.84
N THR A 638 -7.95 -13.97 22.32
CA THR A 638 -6.77 -14.73 21.84
C THR A 638 -6.78 -14.95 20.33
N ALA A 639 -7.95 -15.25 19.74
CA ALA A 639 -8.09 -15.40 18.28
C ALA A 639 -7.72 -14.12 17.53
N LEU A 640 -8.14 -12.96 18.04
CA LEU A 640 -7.79 -11.66 17.48
C LEU A 640 -6.30 -11.36 17.64
N VAL A 641 -5.70 -11.72 18.78
CA VAL A 641 -4.25 -11.57 19.03
C VAL A 641 -3.44 -12.39 18.03
N ASN A 642 -3.83 -13.65 17.80
CA ASN A 642 -3.15 -14.58 16.89
C ASN A 642 -3.31 -14.21 15.40
N ALA A 643 -4.31 -13.40 15.03
CA ALA A 643 -4.54 -12.98 13.66
C ALA A 643 -3.38 -12.12 13.12
N LYS A 644 -2.89 -12.43 11.91
CA LYS A 644 -1.74 -11.75 11.27
C LYS A 644 -2.15 -11.06 9.98
N PHE A 645 -1.51 -9.94 9.65
CA PHE A 645 -1.84 -9.16 8.45
C PHE A 645 -1.01 -9.51 7.22
N GLY A 646 0.16 -10.11 7.39
CA GLY A 646 1.11 -10.28 6.30
C GLY A 646 2.26 -11.23 6.61
N SER A 647 3.20 -11.27 5.67
CA SER A 647 4.44 -12.04 5.73
C SER A 647 5.65 -11.14 5.48
N LEU A 648 6.87 -11.58 5.82
CA LEU A 648 8.08 -10.78 5.59
C LEU A 648 8.35 -10.51 4.10
N MET A 649 7.79 -11.33 3.22
CA MET A 649 7.91 -11.18 1.77
C MET A 649 6.72 -11.81 1.08
N GLN A 650 6.35 -11.25 -0.08
CA GLN A 650 5.40 -11.85 -0.99
C GLN A 650 6.08 -12.13 -2.33
N THR A 651 5.96 -13.36 -2.81
CA THR A 651 6.43 -13.74 -4.14
C THR A 651 5.30 -13.62 -5.14
N SER A 652 5.56 -12.99 -6.27
CA SER A 652 4.60 -12.84 -7.36
C SER A 652 5.01 -13.68 -8.56
N THR A 653 4.04 -14.26 -9.25
CA THR A 653 4.27 -14.97 -10.53
C THR A 653 4.01 -14.07 -11.74
N HIS A 654 3.64 -12.81 -11.51
CA HIS A 654 3.33 -11.87 -12.58
C HIS A 654 4.55 -11.58 -13.46
N VAL A 655 4.30 -11.35 -14.75
CA VAL A 655 5.32 -10.98 -15.72
C VAL A 655 4.85 -9.77 -16.50
N TYR A 656 5.51 -8.64 -16.27
CA TYR A 656 5.44 -7.50 -17.17
C TYR A 656 6.25 -7.83 -18.42
N GLN A 657 5.65 -7.66 -19.59
CA GLN A 657 6.27 -7.99 -20.87
C GLN A 657 5.95 -6.91 -21.90
N GLU A 658 6.97 -6.40 -22.60
CA GLU A 658 6.80 -5.39 -23.64
C GLU A 658 5.75 -5.82 -24.69
N PRO A 659 4.93 -4.90 -25.20
CA PRO A 659 3.99 -5.20 -26.26
C PRO A 659 4.71 -5.37 -27.60
N SER A 660 4.06 -6.07 -28.53
CA SER A 660 4.60 -6.33 -29.87
C SER A 660 4.97 -5.06 -30.64
N TRP A 661 4.28 -3.93 -30.41
CA TRP A 661 4.55 -2.67 -31.10
C TRP A 661 5.92 -2.08 -30.73
N TRP A 662 6.52 -2.44 -29.59
CA TRP A 662 7.87 -1.99 -29.21
C TRP A 662 8.93 -2.49 -30.17
N LYS A 663 8.68 -3.59 -30.89
CA LYS A 663 9.62 -4.16 -31.89
C LYS A 663 9.96 -3.20 -33.04
N GLN A 664 9.16 -2.16 -33.23
CA GLN A 664 9.43 -1.10 -34.21
C GLN A 664 10.49 -0.09 -33.72
N SER A 665 10.82 -0.11 -32.42
CA SER A 665 11.83 0.75 -31.79
C SER A 665 13.19 0.07 -31.87
N PRO A 666 14.18 0.62 -32.59
CA PRO A 666 15.49 -0.01 -32.71
C PRO A 666 16.29 0.14 -31.41
N ALA A 667 16.48 -0.97 -30.70
CA ALA A 667 17.39 -1.01 -29.56
C ALA A 667 18.86 -0.92 -30.02
N ALA A 668 19.66 -0.14 -29.29
CA ALA A 668 21.11 0.01 -29.48
C ALA A 668 21.91 -1.08 -28.75
N SER A 669 21.28 -1.89 -27.89
CA SER A 669 21.89 -3.03 -27.23
C SER A 669 21.01 -4.28 -27.28
N GLY A 670 21.60 -5.43 -26.96
CA GLY A 670 20.84 -6.62 -26.56
C GLY A 670 20.22 -6.49 -25.18
N ASP A 671 19.59 -7.57 -24.71
CA ASP A 671 18.99 -7.68 -23.39
C ASP A 671 20.07 -7.65 -22.29
N LEU A 672 19.84 -6.81 -21.29
CA LEU A 672 20.59 -6.74 -20.05
C LEU A 672 19.62 -6.99 -18.90
N THR A 673 20.12 -7.44 -17.75
CA THR A 673 19.27 -7.70 -16.58
C THR A 673 19.79 -7.00 -15.33
N ALA A 674 18.89 -6.74 -14.39
CA ALA A 674 19.20 -6.31 -13.04
C ALA A 674 18.18 -6.93 -12.07
N ASP A 675 18.65 -7.35 -10.90
CA ASP A 675 17.79 -7.85 -9.83
C ASP A 675 17.44 -6.69 -8.89
N LEU A 676 16.18 -6.61 -8.50
CA LEU A 676 15.63 -5.58 -7.62
C LEU A 676 15.31 -6.17 -6.24
N ARG A 677 15.31 -5.32 -5.22
CA ARG A 677 15.04 -5.67 -3.81
C ARG A 677 13.61 -6.07 -3.51
N ASP A 678 12.70 -5.89 -4.47
CA ASP A 678 11.36 -6.43 -4.43
C ASP A 678 11.28 -7.93 -4.81
N GLY A 679 12.44 -8.57 -5.01
CA GLY A 679 12.52 -9.96 -5.41
C GLY A 679 12.21 -10.19 -6.89
N SER A 680 12.14 -9.13 -7.69
CA SER A 680 11.97 -9.19 -9.14
C SER A 680 13.29 -9.01 -9.88
N GLN A 681 13.33 -9.47 -11.13
CA GLN A 681 14.38 -9.20 -12.09
C GLN A 681 13.78 -8.41 -13.24
N VAL A 682 14.45 -7.33 -13.64
CA VAL A 682 14.13 -6.56 -14.83
C VAL A 682 15.03 -6.96 -15.99
N THR A 683 14.46 -6.97 -17.19
CA THR A 683 15.22 -6.97 -18.44
C THR A 683 15.09 -5.60 -19.09
N TYR A 684 16.20 -5.02 -19.53
CA TYR A 684 16.23 -3.71 -20.16
C TYR A 684 17.16 -3.69 -21.38
N ARG A 685 16.95 -2.70 -22.25
CA ARG A 685 17.79 -2.43 -23.42
C ARG A 685 18.12 -0.95 -23.49
N TRP A 686 19.24 -0.63 -24.13
CA TRP A 686 19.59 0.75 -24.44
C TRP A 686 18.95 1.17 -25.75
N TYR A 687 18.38 2.36 -25.76
CA TYR A 687 17.84 3.00 -26.95
C TYR A 687 18.54 4.33 -27.15
N LYS A 688 18.79 4.70 -28.41
CA LYS A 688 19.03 6.12 -28.71
C LYS A 688 17.80 6.88 -28.23
N PHE A 689 17.99 8.04 -27.62
CA PHE A 689 16.90 8.73 -26.93
C PHE A 689 15.64 8.88 -27.81
N VAL A 690 15.79 9.33 -29.07
CA VAL A 690 14.67 9.49 -30.03
C VAL A 690 14.03 8.18 -30.50
N ASP A 691 14.71 7.07 -30.31
CA ASP A 691 14.27 5.73 -30.73
C ASP A 691 13.59 4.97 -29.58
N GLN A 692 13.49 5.57 -28.38
CA GLN A 692 12.80 4.93 -27.26
C GLN A 692 11.29 4.74 -27.55
N PRO A 693 10.65 3.67 -27.02
CA PRO A 693 9.26 3.34 -27.31
C PRO A 693 8.26 4.49 -27.06
N SER A 694 8.42 5.24 -25.97
CA SER A 694 7.53 6.35 -25.59
C SER A 694 7.46 7.50 -26.60
N LEU A 695 8.43 7.61 -27.52
CA LEU A 695 8.48 8.67 -28.52
C LEU A 695 7.96 8.23 -29.90
N GLN A 696 7.81 6.92 -30.13
CA GLN A 696 7.49 6.41 -31.47
C GLN A 696 6.10 6.81 -31.95
N ARG A 697 5.16 7.12 -31.05
CA ARG A 697 3.81 7.56 -31.44
C ARG A 697 3.77 8.96 -32.07
N PHE A 698 4.79 9.79 -31.87
CA PHE A 698 4.79 11.19 -32.31
C PHE A 698 5.32 11.39 -33.74
N GLU A 699 5.77 10.31 -34.39
CA GLU A 699 6.17 10.26 -35.81
C GLU A 699 7.19 11.33 -36.22
N MET A 700 8.03 11.80 -35.28
CA MET A 700 8.90 12.96 -35.42
C MET A 700 9.68 13.02 -36.75
N ASN A 701 9.71 14.19 -37.36
CA ASN A 701 10.52 14.43 -38.54
C ASN A 701 12.02 14.54 -38.18
N ALA A 702 12.90 14.58 -39.19
CA ALA A 702 14.34 14.59 -38.98
C ALA A 702 14.83 15.78 -38.13
N ALA A 703 14.24 16.98 -38.31
CA ALA A 703 14.62 18.17 -37.57
C ALA A 703 14.18 18.11 -36.10
N GLU A 704 12.96 17.65 -35.85
CA GLU A 704 12.44 17.43 -34.49
C GLU A 704 13.27 16.39 -33.75
N LYS A 705 13.58 15.25 -34.40
CA LYS A 705 14.48 14.23 -33.83
C LYS A 705 15.84 14.83 -33.47
N ALA A 706 16.46 15.59 -34.38
CA ALA A 706 17.75 16.21 -34.12
C ALA A 706 17.70 17.21 -32.95
N GLY A 707 16.65 18.03 -32.88
CA GLY A 707 16.45 19.02 -31.83
C GLY A 707 16.32 18.39 -30.45
N ILE A 708 15.38 17.46 -30.28
CA ILE A 708 15.18 16.82 -28.97
C ILE A 708 16.36 15.94 -28.58
N GLN A 709 16.96 15.20 -29.52
CA GLN A 709 18.17 14.41 -29.28
C GLN A 709 19.31 15.30 -28.74
N GLY A 710 19.59 16.43 -29.40
CA GLY A 710 20.64 17.35 -28.99
C GLY A 710 20.40 17.98 -27.61
N ALA A 711 19.15 18.33 -27.29
CA ALA A 711 18.80 18.80 -25.95
C ALA A 711 19.06 17.72 -24.88
N MET A 712 18.74 16.46 -25.16
CA MET A 712 18.97 15.36 -24.23
C MET A 712 20.43 15.03 -24.04
N GLU A 713 21.22 15.03 -25.12
CA GLU A 713 22.68 14.85 -25.04
C GLU A 713 23.31 15.93 -24.14
N LYS A 714 22.84 17.17 -24.27
CA LYS A 714 23.28 18.29 -23.43
C LYS A 714 22.87 18.12 -21.97
N MET A 715 21.62 17.74 -21.70
CA MET A 715 21.13 17.48 -20.33
C MET A 715 21.88 16.32 -19.67
N GLN A 716 22.08 15.20 -20.36
CA GLN A 716 22.81 14.06 -19.81
C GLN A 716 24.28 14.40 -19.50
N LYS A 717 24.90 15.27 -20.31
CA LYS A 717 26.28 15.72 -20.11
C LYS A 717 26.43 16.73 -18.96
N GLU A 718 25.59 17.76 -18.94
CA GLU A 718 25.76 18.92 -18.06
C GLU A 718 24.94 18.84 -16.75
N TRP A 719 23.90 18.01 -16.69
CA TRP A 719 23.08 17.78 -15.49
C TRP A 719 23.26 16.40 -14.87
N ASN A 720 24.40 15.77 -15.12
CA ASN A 720 24.81 14.59 -14.36
C ASN A 720 25.05 15.00 -12.88
N ASN A 721 24.19 14.52 -11.97
CA ASN A 721 24.20 14.89 -10.55
C ASN A 721 23.73 16.33 -10.25
N PHE A 722 22.90 16.94 -11.10
CA PHE A 722 22.30 18.25 -10.84
C PHE A 722 21.21 18.18 -9.77
N SER A 723 21.31 19.04 -8.75
CA SER A 723 20.31 19.15 -7.68
C SER A 723 19.35 20.31 -7.96
N MET A 724 18.14 20.01 -8.44
CA MET A 724 17.09 21.01 -8.62
C MET A 724 16.64 21.63 -7.28
N MET A 725 16.66 20.81 -6.23
CA MET A 725 16.32 21.19 -4.87
C MET A 725 17.58 21.16 -3.99
N LYS A 726 17.63 22.04 -2.98
CA LYS A 726 18.61 21.91 -1.89
C LYS A 726 18.27 20.69 -1.05
N ASP A 727 19.29 20.03 -0.51
CA ASP A 727 19.13 18.92 0.45
C ASP A 727 18.25 19.34 1.64
N PRO A 728 17.52 18.39 2.27
CA PRO A 728 16.51 18.71 3.27
C PRO A 728 17.15 19.38 4.49
N THR A 729 16.43 20.32 5.10
CA THR A 729 16.93 21.08 6.27
C THR A 729 17.11 20.23 7.52
N VAL A 730 16.33 19.15 7.63
CA VAL A 730 16.35 18.19 8.75
C VAL A 730 16.27 16.77 8.18
N GLY A 731 17.01 15.84 8.77
CA GLY A 731 17.07 14.44 8.36
C GLY A 731 18.15 14.15 7.31
N SER A 732 18.02 13.02 6.63
CA SER A 732 18.96 12.58 5.60
C SER A 732 18.23 12.13 4.33
N LEU A 733 18.96 12.02 3.22
CA LEU A 733 18.43 11.52 1.95
C LEU A 733 18.39 10.00 1.93
N ALA A 734 17.27 9.45 1.47
CA ALA A 734 17.13 8.03 1.18
C ALA A 734 17.92 7.64 -0.08
N SER A 735 18.19 6.35 -0.25
CA SER A 735 18.82 5.80 -1.47
C SER A 735 17.80 4.96 -2.22
N PHE A 736 17.76 5.10 -3.54
CA PHE A 736 17.08 4.12 -4.38
C PHE A 736 17.88 2.82 -4.40
N ASP A 737 17.19 1.71 -4.66
CA ASP A 737 17.79 0.39 -4.82
C ASP A 737 18.96 0.41 -5.82
N GLU A 738 20.11 -0.14 -5.42
CA GLU A 738 21.28 -0.24 -6.29
C GLU A 738 20.98 -1.00 -7.60
N GLY A 739 20.04 -1.95 -7.60
CA GLY A 739 19.58 -2.66 -8.80
C GLY A 739 18.93 -1.76 -9.85
N LEU A 740 18.45 -0.57 -9.46
CA LEU A 740 17.94 0.44 -10.39
C LEU A 740 19.06 1.26 -11.03
N MET A 741 20.25 1.31 -10.43
CA MET A 741 21.35 2.15 -10.88
C MET A 741 22.15 1.41 -11.96
N VAL A 742 22.32 2.05 -13.12
CA VAL A 742 23.02 1.45 -14.26
C VAL A 742 24.15 2.35 -14.74
N THR A 743 25.22 1.71 -15.21
CA THR A 743 26.32 2.39 -15.89
C THR A 743 26.11 2.27 -17.39
N PRO A 744 26.10 3.39 -18.15
CA PRO A 744 26.04 3.33 -19.60
C PRO A 744 27.14 2.47 -20.21
N PRO A 745 26.83 1.55 -21.14
CA PRO A 745 27.83 0.84 -21.91
C PRO A 745 28.71 1.81 -22.72
N LYS A 746 29.92 1.34 -23.04
CA LYS A 746 30.85 2.10 -23.87
C LYS A 746 30.21 2.48 -25.22
N GLY A 747 30.25 3.75 -25.57
CA GLY A 747 29.64 4.31 -26.77
C GLY A 747 28.17 4.70 -26.63
N LEU A 748 27.52 4.42 -25.49
CA LEU A 748 26.13 4.78 -25.19
C LEU A 748 26.03 5.74 -23.99
N GLU A 749 27.13 6.40 -23.62
CA GLU A 749 27.22 7.26 -22.44
C GLU A 749 26.36 8.52 -22.53
N ILE A 750 26.14 9.03 -23.75
CA ILE A 750 25.42 10.29 -23.99
C ILE A 750 24.48 10.10 -25.18
N GLY A 751 23.24 10.57 -25.05
CA GLY A 751 22.19 10.48 -26.07
C GLY A 751 21.40 9.18 -26.06
N TYR A 752 21.58 8.33 -25.05
CA TYR A 752 20.92 7.03 -24.93
C TYR A 752 20.24 6.87 -23.58
N VAL A 753 19.24 5.98 -23.50
CA VAL A 753 18.48 5.69 -22.27
C VAL A 753 18.25 4.19 -22.11
N PRO A 754 18.31 3.66 -20.88
CA PRO A 754 17.98 2.28 -20.58
C PRO A 754 16.47 2.14 -20.32
N ILE A 755 15.77 1.38 -21.16
CA ILE A 755 14.31 1.16 -21.04
C ILE A 755 14.05 -0.27 -20.59
N VAL A 756 13.28 -0.42 -19.52
CA VAL A 756 12.83 -1.73 -19.02
C VAL A 756 11.76 -2.29 -19.96
N VAL A 757 12.03 -3.49 -20.50
CA VAL A 757 11.18 -4.21 -21.46
C VAL A 757 10.46 -5.41 -20.84
N LYS A 758 10.89 -5.83 -19.64
CA LYS A 758 10.32 -6.96 -18.90
C LYS A 758 10.59 -6.83 -17.41
N GLN A 759 9.67 -7.31 -16.58
CA GLN A 759 9.89 -7.54 -15.15
C GLN A 759 9.20 -8.83 -14.74
N LYS A 760 9.90 -9.70 -14.00
CA LYS A 760 9.40 -11.00 -13.52
C LYS A 760 9.98 -11.32 -12.15
N ALA A 761 9.51 -12.36 -11.47
CA ALA A 761 10.21 -12.89 -10.29
C ALA A 761 11.68 -13.22 -10.59
N ALA A 762 12.56 -12.86 -9.66
CA ALA A 762 13.96 -13.25 -9.68
C ALA A 762 14.14 -14.70 -9.19
N ASP A 763 15.31 -15.28 -9.43
CA ASP A 763 15.64 -16.61 -8.92
C ASP A 763 15.77 -16.59 -7.38
N LYS A 764 15.50 -17.75 -6.74
CA LYS A 764 15.43 -17.89 -5.28
C LYS A 764 16.62 -17.28 -4.51
N SER A 765 17.83 -17.36 -5.06
CA SER A 765 19.02 -16.78 -4.41
C SER A 765 19.02 -15.25 -4.31
N ALA A 766 18.36 -14.55 -5.23
CA ALA A 766 18.19 -13.10 -5.18
C ALA A 766 17.10 -12.70 -4.18
N VAL A 767 16.03 -13.51 -4.09
CA VAL A 767 14.98 -13.40 -3.08
C VAL A 767 15.57 -13.55 -1.67
N ASP A 768 16.44 -14.54 -1.46
CA ASP A 768 17.12 -14.76 -0.18
C ASP A 768 18.05 -13.58 0.19
N LYS A 769 18.74 -12.97 -0.79
CA LYS A 769 19.56 -11.76 -0.56
C LYS A 769 18.72 -10.54 -0.18
N ALA A 770 17.59 -10.33 -0.85
CA ALA A 770 16.66 -9.25 -0.52
C ALA A 770 16.13 -9.39 0.92
N LEU A 771 15.76 -10.60 1.32
CA LEU A 771 15.33 -10.90 2.68
C LEU A 771 16.44 -10.68 3.71
N ALA A 772 17.67 -11.13 3.40
CA ALA A 772 18.82 -10.92 4.28
C ALA A 772 19.13 -9.43 4.49
N ALA A 773 19.01 -8.61 3.44
CA ALA A 773 19.25 -7.17 3.55
C ALA A 773 18.19 -6.46 4.42
N ILE A 774 16.93 -6.89 4.35
CA ILE A 774 15.86 -6.41 5.24
C ILE A 774 16.19 -6.74 6.70
N LEU A 775 16.55 -8.00 6.98
CA LEU A 775 16.89 -8.46 8.33
C LEU A 775 18.12 -7.74 8.89
N LEU A 776 19.17 -7.57 8.07
CA LEU A 776 20.37 -6.83 8.45
C LEU A 776 20.08 -5.36 8.69
N ALA A 777 19.24 -4.72 7.87
CA ALA A 777 18.84 -3.33 8.10
C ALA A 777 18.07 -3.18 9.42
N GLY A 778 17.12 -4.08 9.72
CA GLY A 778 16.42 -4.12 11.00
C GLY A 778 17.35 -4.31 12.22
N ASN A 779 18.29 -5.25 12.15
CA ASN A 779 19.29 -5.43 13.21
C ASN A 779 20.27 -4.25 13.31
N ASN A 780 20.61 -3.65 12.17
CA ASN A 780 21.42 -2.44 12.14
C ASN A 780 20.67 -1.27 12.77
N VAL A 781 19.35 -1.18 12.69
CA VAL A 781 18.57 -0.18 13.43
C VAL A 781 18.79 -0.35 14.92
N GLU A 782 18.79 -1.56 15.48
CA GLU A 782 19.10 -1.77 16.90
C GLU A 782 20.54 -1.31 17.25
N SER A 783 21.51 -1.57 16.36
CA SER A 783 22.90 -1.10 16.55
C SER A 783 23.07 0.42 16.35
N ILE A 784 22.33 1.02 15.41
CA ILE A 784 22.27 2.46 15.13
C ILE A 784 21.47 3.17 16.23
N MET A 785 20.48 2.51 16.84
CA MET A 785 19.74 2.98 18.02
C MET A 785 20.70 3.12 19.20
N LYS A 786 21.57 2.13 19.42
CA LYS A 786 22.64 2.22 20.42
C LYS A 786 23.60 3.37 20.12
N ALA A 787 24.10 3.46 18.89
CA ALA A 787 25.04 4.54 18.51
C ALA A 787 24.41 5.94 18.52
N ALA A 788 23.12 6.07 18.16
CA ALA A 788 22.39 7.33 18.19
C ALA A 788 22.03 7.76 19.61
N ALA A 789 21.67 6.82 20.50
CA ALA A 789 21.50 7.09 21.92
C ALA A 789 22.80 7.57 22.57
N ASP A 790 23.92 6.90 22.24
CA ASP A 790 25.26 7.30 22.70
C ASP A 790 25.64 8.70 22.20
N LYS A 791 25.32 9.01 20.93
CA LYS A 791 25.55 10.35 20.35
C LYS A 791 24.66 11.42 20.98
N ALA A 792 23.37 11.15 21.19
CA ALA A 792 22.45 12.09 21.83
C ALA A 792 22.85 12.37 23.28
N ALA A 793 23.34 11.36 24.01
CA ALA A 793 23.91 11.52 25.34
C ALA A 793 25.18 12.39 25.31
N ALA A 794 26.06 12.18 24.33
CA ALA A 794 27.27 12.98 24.14
C ALA A 794 26.96 14.45 23.78
N ASP A 795 26.00 14.69 22.89
CA ASP A 795 25.59 16.04 22.49
C ASP A 795 24.92 16.79 23.65
N LYS A 796 24.10 16.09 24.46
CA LYS A 796 23.51 16.64 25.69
C LYS A 796 24.58 16.99 26.73
N ALA A 797 25.61 16.15 26.88
CA ALA A 797 26.75 16.43 27.75
C ALA A 797 27.58 17.62 27.25
N ALA A 798 27.80 17.73 25.93
CA ALA A 798 28.50 18.85 25.33
C ALA A 798 27.74 20.18 25.49
N ALA A 799 26.41 20.16 25.33
CA ALA A 799 25.56 21.32 25.56
C ALA A 799 25.54 21.76 27.04
N ALA A 800 25.48 20.81 27.97
CA ALA A 800 25.58 21.08 29.41
C ALA A 800 26.94 21.70 29.77
N LYS A 801 28.03 21.18 29.17
CA LYS A 801 29.38 21.74 29.35
C LYS A 801 29.48 23.15 28.79
N ALA A 802 28.97 23.41 27.59
CA ALA A 802 28.98 24.74 26.99
C ALA A 802 28.17 25.77 27.81
N ALA A 803 27.04 25.35 28.38
CA ALA A 803 26.26 26.19 29.29
C ALA A 803 27.02 26.51 30.58
N ALA A 804 27.73 25.54 31.16
CA ALA A 804 28.57 25.74 32.34
C ALA A 804 29.77 26.66 32.04
N ASP A 805 30.43 26.47 30.90
CA ASP A 805 31.56 27.31 30.46
C ASP A 805 31.11 28.77 30.24
N LYS A 806 29.91 28.98 29.66
CA LYS A 806 29.30 30.31 29.51
C LYS A 806 28.98 30.96 30.86
N ALA A 807 28.38 30.21 31.79
CA ALA A 807 28.09 30.72 33.14
C ALA A 807 29.36 31.11 33.90
N ALA A 808 30.45 30.35 33.73
CA ALA A 808 31.75 30.68 34.30
C ALA A 808 32.36 31.95 33.69
N ALA A 809 32.25 32.13 32.38
CA ALA A 809 32.73 33.32 31.68
C ALA A 809 31.93 34.58 32.08
N ASP A 810 30.60 34.48 32.18
CA ASP A 810 29.73 35.58 32.61
C ASP A 810 30.06 36.00 34.06
N LYS A 811 30.32 35.03 34.94
CA LYS A 811 30.77 35.29 36.32
C LYS A 811 32.14 35.99 36.36
N ALA A 812 33.11 35.52 35.57
CA ALA A 812 34.44 36.14 35.51
C ALA A 812 34.38 37.59 34.96
N ALA A 813 33.50 37.85 33.99
CA ALA A 813 33.25 39.19 33.48
C ALA A 813 32.62 40.11 34.54
N ALA A 814 31.67 39.61 35.33
CA ALA A 814 31.06 40.35 36.44
C ALA A 814 32.08 40.68 37.54
N ASP A 815 32.93 39.72 37.92
CA ASP A 815 33.98 39.91 38.93
C ASP A 815 35.02 40.95 38.45
N LYS A 816 35.41 40.91 37.17
CA LYS A 816 36.31 41.91 36.58
C LYS A 816 35.68 43.31 36.56
N ALA A 817 34.41 43.42 36.19
CA ALA A 817 33.69 44.69 36.21
C ALA A 817 33.59 45.28 37.63
N ALA A 818 33.41 44.42 38.65
CA ALA A 818 33.43 44.84 40.05
C ALA A 818 34.83 45.33 40.49
N ALA A 819 35.90 44.65 40.08
CA ALA A 819 37.28 45.04 40.37
C ALA A 819 37.67 46.37 39.69
N ASP A 820 37.29 46.56 38.43
CA ASP A 820 37.57 47.80 37.68
C ASP A 820 36.82 49.00 38.30
N LYS A 821 35.60 48.78 38.80
CA LYS A 821 34.82 49.80 39.53
C LYS A 821 35.45 50.17 40.88
N ALA A 822 36.09 49.22 41.56
CA ALA A 822 36.85 49.47 42.79
C ALA A 822 38.16 50.23 42.52
N ALA A 823 38.85 49.93 41.41
CA ALA A 823 40.10 50.61 41.01
C ALA A 823 39.86 52.08 40.59
N ALA A 824 38.72 52.38 39.99
CA ALA A 824 38.35 53.73 39.56
C ALA A 824 38.07 54.72 40.73
N ALA A 825 37.92 54.24 41.96
CA ALA A 825 37.58 55.06 43.14
C ALA A 825 38.80 55.68 43.86
N VAL A 826 40.04 55.48 43.37
CA VAL A 826 41.25 56.03 44.03
C VAL A 826 41.45 57.51 43.66
N LYS A 827 41.12 58.43 44.59
CA LYS A 827 41.35 59.88 44.45
C LYS A 827 42.83 60.20 44.22
N LYS A 828 43.16 60.85 43.10
CA LYS A 828 44.50 61.35 42.77
C LYS A 828 44.66 62.81 43.23
N PHE A 829 45.79 63.12 43.84
CA PHE A 829 46.18 64.46 44.29
C PHE A 829 47.24 65.04 43.33
N THR A 830 47.24 66.36 43.14
CA THR A 830 48.22 67.06 42.31
C THR A 830 49.13 67.93 43.17
N ILE A 831 50.44 67.76 43.06
CA ILE A 831 51.43 68.64 43.67
C ILE A 831 52.19 69.42 42.60
N THR A 832 52.72 70.58 42.96
CA THR A 832 53.58 71.37 42.08
C THR A 832 55.03 71.20 42.53
N CYS A 833 55.93 71.01 41.58
CA CYS A 833 57.34 70.73 41.79
C CYS A 833 58.18 71.73 40.99
N VAL A 834 59.27 72.23 41.56
CA VAL A 834 60.09 73.29 40.98
C VAL A 834 61.57 72.93 40.97
N LYS A 835 62.26 73.28 39.88
CA LYS A 835 63.72 73.18 39.73
C LYS A 835 64.22 74.42 39.00
N GLY A 836 64.87 75.33 39.73
CA GLY A 836 65.19 76.66 39.22
C GLY A 836 63.90 77.42 38.88
N LYS A 837 63.80 77.97 37.65
CA LYS A 837 62.58 78.65 37.17
C LYS A 837 61.56 77.71 36.51
N ILE A 838 61.85 76.42 36.40
CA ILE A 838 60.98 75.45 35.72
C ILE A 838 59.99 74.87 36.74
N ILE A 839 58.69 74.99 36.43
CA ILE A 839 57.58 74.48 37.25
C ILE A 839 56.94 73.28 36.54
N LYS A 840 56.71 72.20 37.29
CA LYS A 840 56.02 70.99 36.82
C LYS A 840 54.97 70.54 37.82
N LYS A 841 53.73 70.29 37.37
CA LYS A 841 52.67 69.68 38.20
C LYS A 841 52.68 68.16 38.02
N VAL A 842 52.54 67.43 39.13
CA VAL A 842 52.51 65.96 39.15
C VAL A 842 51.26 65.50 39.87
N THR A 843 50.42 64.73 39.17
CA THR A 843 49.15 64.18 39.66
C THR A 843 49.23 62.67 39.80
N ALA A 844 49.06 62.15 41.02
CA ALA A 844 49.04 60.71 41.31
C ALA A 844 48.29 60.45 42.62
N ALA A 845 48.01 59.19 42.98
CA ALA A 845 47.38 58.85 44.27
C ALA A 845 48.22 59.30 45.48
N LYS A 846 49.56 59.28 45.36
CA LYS A 846 50.53 59.86 46.30
C LYS A 846 51.67 60.51 45.50
N PRO A 847 51.53 61.74 45.01
CA PRO A 847 52.50 62.30 44.09
C PRO A 847 53.76 62.77 44.84
N THR A 848 54.93 62.51 44.25
CA THR A 848 56.23 62.99 44.72
C THR A 848 56.95 63.73 43.61
N CYS A 849 57.81 64.69 43.96
CA CYS A 849 58.50 65.47 42.95
C CYS A 849 59.61 64.64 42.28
N PRO A 850 59.78 64.77 40.95
CA PRO A 850 60.84 64.08 40.24
C PRO A 850 62.21 64.48 40.77
N THR A 851 63.17 63.57 40.70
CA THR A 851 64.53 63.77 41.21
C THR A 851 65.14 65.08 40.69
N GLY A 852 65.59 65.93 41.62
CA GLY A 852 66.12 67.26 41.34
C GLY A 852 65.08 68.39 41.31
N TYR A 853 63.78 68.11 41.42
CA TYR A 853 62.72 69.10 41.68
C TYR A 853 62.31 69.03 43.14
N LYS A 854 62.10 70.18 43.78
CA LYS A 854 61.53 70.26 45.14
C LYS A 854 60.04 70.57 45.05
N LYS A 855 59.25 70.05 45.97
CA LYS A 855 57.83 70.42 46.07
C LYS A 855 57.75 71.91 46.35
N LYS A 856 56.96 72.63 45.56
CA LYS A 856 56.68 74.04 45.77
C LYS A 856 55.84 74.22 47.01
#